data_AF-A0A962JF52-F1
#
_entry.id   AF-A0A962JF52-F1
#
_cell.length_a   1.000
_cell.length_b   1.000
_cell.length_c   1.000
_cell.angle_alpha   90.00
_cell.angle_beta   90.00
_cell.angle_gamma   90.00
#
_symmetry.space_group_name_H-M   'P 1'
#
loop_
_entity.id
_entity.type
_entity.pdbx_description
1 polymer ?
#
loop_
_entity_poly.entity_id
_entity_poly.type
_entity_poly.pdbx_seq_one_letter_code
_entity_poly.pdbx_strand_id
1 'polypeptide(L)'
;MERFDNSLSAQQDDTIDLRHYWRVLMRFKWGIIGLAIAVTLAAVFIVSAMRPVYKASVTLMIEQKQGKTLASVDDVYGADITGKEYLQTQFEILKSRELAARVVRELNIAEHPDYIAKTETEMAEKAWWQAIDWKQYLPAGHEQNPIPSEEEKFIKLVDEFMKHLSVEPVRQTQLVKVSFESYDRALTAQVANAMAKAYINSQMEARVTLTQNAADWLSTRLGALKANLETSERKLQEYREQNNLVENGDKTGVLGLSAEQLTQINQRVTAAQFKVAEISQRYGDKHPALIQAKLELAEAQRAFNEAKDASLELSRKEFRFQELQREVQTNRNLYDTFFTRIKQANDSLELQTANARVIDPAVTPSAPFKPRKGLLVALALVLSVMFGALLAFMLDYLDSTFKGAEDVEDKLGVSMLGMVPLVKQKKKDSGALLFLDDKQKSYAEAMRTVRTSVVLSGIDKPHKTILMTSSVPSEGKSTSSTNLAIALGQMERVLLIDADLRKPTIAKVLNLPPNSPGLSNLVAGTATVEDCILHMEDANIDVLTSGLIPPNPSELLSSQKFADLLHMLAQSYDRIIIDSPPTLLVSDALVMSKVVDAVVYVIRSDITTHQTVRTGVNRLLAVKAPIIGVILNKVNMKKAAQYYGAYSSYYAYGGYVYGHDAAKKSA
;
A
#
# COMPACT_ATOMS: atom_id res chain seq x y z
N MET A 1 35.10 40.89 44.32
CA MET A 1 35.81 41.03 43.05
C MET A 1 35.09 40.16 42.04
N GLU A 2 34.63 40.79 40.97
CA GLU A 2 34.08 40.30 39.69
C GLU A 2 32.98 39.20 39.67
N ARG A 3 31.78 39.66 39.28
CA ARG A 3 30.72 38.87 38.65
C ARG A 3 31.25 38.33 37.33
N PHE A 4 31.33 37.01 37.19
CA PHE A 4 31.27 36.39 35.87
C PHE A 4 29.79 36.31 35.47
N ASP A 5 29.40 37.25 34.59
CA ASP A 5 28.16 37.17 33.84
C ASP A 5 28.14 35.87 33.04
N ASN A 6 27.29 34.94 33.46
CA ASN A 6 27.02 33.70 32.73
C ASN A 6 26.05 34.03 31.57
N SER A 7 26.59 34.65 30.53
CA SER A 7 25.92 34.85 29.25
C SER A 7 26.66 34.12 28.12
N LEU A 8 27.06 32.87 28.37
CA LEU A 8 27.27 31.92 27.28
C LEU A 8 25.89 31.49 26.79
N SER A 9 25.36 32.27 25.86
CA SER A 9 24.35 31.80 24.92
C SER A 9 24.96 30.60 24.20
N ALA A 10 24.58 29.41 24.66
CA ALA A 10 24.84 28.18 23.94
C ALA A 10 24.07 28.27 22.61
N GLN A 11 24.76 28.76 21.57
CA GLN A 11 24.55 28.24 20.22
C GLN A 11 24.92 26.77 20.27
N GLN A 12 23.96 25.97 20.72
CA GLN A 12 24.01 24.53 20.59
C GLN A 12 23.70 24.29 19.12
N ASP A 13 24.76 24.14 18.32
CA ASP A 13 24.61 23.57 16.99
C ASP A 13 23.84 22.25 17.18
N ASP A 14 22.65 22.16 16.60
CA ASP A 14 21.85 20.95 16.48
C ASP A 14 22.59 19.97 15.53
N THR A 15 23.81 19.57 15.89
CA THR A 15 24.50 18.47 15.23
C THR A 15 23.81 17.20 15.68
N ILE A 16 23.08 16.56 14.76
CA ILE A 16 22.51 15.23 14.95
C ILE A 16 23.64 14.28 15.35
N ASP A 17 23.73 13.91 16.64
CA ASP A 17 24.72 12.96 17.11
C ASP A 17 24.34 11.54 16.68
N LEU A 18 24.79 11.15 15.48
CA LEU A 18 24.62 9.81 14.93
C LEU A 18 25.13 8.70 15.87
N ARG A 19 26.07 9.01 16.78
CA ARG A 19 26.58 8.05 17.76
C ARG A 19 25.55 7.75 18.85
N HIS A 20 24.69 8.71 19.20
CA HIS A 20 23.58 8.46 20.12
C HIS A 20 22.61 7.44 19.53
N TYR A 21 22.14 7.65 18.29
CA TYR A 21 21.18 6.74 17.65
C TYR A 21 21.74 5.32 17.46
N TRP A 22 23.02 5.21 17.09
CA TRP A 22 23.69 3.91 16.97
C TRP A 22 23.75 3.15 18.30
N ARG A 23 24.00 3.84 19.41
CA ARG A 23 24.02 3.24 20.75
C ARG A 23 22.66 2.68 21.15
N VAL A 24 21.57 3.40 20.85
CA VAL A 24 20.20 2.94 21.14
C VAL A 24 19.90 1.63 20.41
N LEU A 25 20.23 1.55 19.11
CA LEU A 25 20.05 0.30 18.35
C LEU A 25 20.89 -0.85 18.92
N MET A 26 22.14 -0.58 19.30
CA MET A 26 23.02 -1.60 19.89
C MET A 26 22.55 -2.09 21.27
N ARG A 27 21.91 -1.23 22.08
CA ARG A 27 21.29 -1.58 23.36
C ARG A 27 20.16 -2.60 23.17
N PHE A 28 19.33 -2.41 22.14
CA PHE A 28 18.13 -3.22 21.91
C PHE A 28 18.30 -4.28 20.80
N LYS A 29 19.51 -4.48 20.25
CA LYS A 29 19.77 -5.37 19.12
C LYS A 29 19.17 -6.77 19.25
N TRP A 30 19.22 -7.37 20.45
CA TRP A 30 18.66 -8.70 20.69
C TRP A 30 17.13 -8.70 20.72
N GLY A 31 16.51 -7.62 21.19
CA GLY A 31 15.07 -7.43 21.11
C GLY A 31 14.59 -7.23 19.67
N ILE A 32 15.31 -6.42 18.89
CA ILE A 32 15.02 -6.18 17.46
C ILE A 32 15.16 -7.49 16.67
N ILE A 33 16.28 -8.22 16.84
CA ILE A 33 16.52 -9.51 16.18
C ILE A 33 15.48 -10.54 16.61
N GLY A 34 15.17 -10.64 17.90
CA GLY A 34 14.16 -11.58 18.41
C GLY A 34 12.77 -11.33 17.83
N LEU A 35 12.35 -10.06 17.78
CA LEU A 35 11.08 -9.66 17.16
C LEU A 35 11.07 -9.97 15.66
N ALA A 36 12.15 -9.61 14.96
CA ALA A 36 12.27 -9.86 13.53
C ALA A 36 12.17 -11.36 13.19
N ILE A 37 12.84 -12.22 13.97
CA ILE A 37 12.76 -13.67 13.82
C ILE A 37 11.34 -14.17 14.10
N ALA A 38 10.71 -13.74 15.20
CA ALA A 38 9.36 -14.16 15.57
C ALA A 38 8.32 -13.80 14.50
N VAL A 39 8.34 -12.55 14.02
CA VAL A 39 7.44 -12.08 12.95
C VAL A 39 7.71 -12.81 11.64
N THR A 40 8.98 -13.02 11.30
CA THR A 40 9.35 -13.74 10.06
C THR A 40 8.91 -15.19 10.11
N LEU A 41 9.08 -15.89 11.24
CA LEU A 41 8.60 -17.27 11.42
C LEU A 41 7.07 -17.35 11.32
N ALA A 42 6.36 -16.41 11.95
CA ALA A 42 4.90 -16.31 11.83
C ALA A 42 4.47 -16.04 10.38
N ALA A 43 5.16 -15.14 9.67
CA ALA A 43 4.91 -14.87 8.27
C ALA A 43 5.17 -16.10 7.39
N VAL A 44 6.27 -16.82 7.58
CA VAL A 44 6.55 -18.08 6.87
C VAL A 44 5.45 -19.10 7.13
N PHE A 45 5.03 -19.28 8.38
CA PHE A 45 3.95 -20.20 8.74
C PHE A 45 2.64 -19.83 8.03
N ILE A 46 2.18 -18.58 8.17
CA ILE A 46 0.94 -18.07 7.57
C ILE A 46 0.98 -18.19 6.04
N VAL A 47 2.06 -17.72 5.41
CA VAL A 47 2.22 -17.72 3.95
C VAL A 47 2.39 -19.14 3.40
N SER A 48 2.93 -20.08 4.19
CA SER A 48 3.01 -21.48 3.82
C SER A 48 1.64 -22.17 3.86
N ALA A 49 0.77 -21.77 4.79
CA ALA A 49 -0.59 -22.28 4.95
C ALA A 49 -1.61 -21.71 3.94
N MET A 50 -1.28 -20.59 3.27
CA MET A 50 -2.13 -20.02 2.22
C MET A 50 -2.24 -20.96 1.01
N ARG A 51 -3.48 -21.13 0.51
CA ARG A 51 -3.74 -21.95 -0.68
C ARG A 51 -3.10 -21.32 -1.93
N PRO A 52 -2.36 -22.08 -2.75
CA PRO A 52 -1.79 -21.59 -3.99
C PRO A 52 -2.87 -21.33 -5.04
N VAL A 53 -2.82 -20.16 -5.67
CA VAL A 53 -3.67 -19.80 -6.82
C VAL A 53 -2.85 -19.93 -8.09
N TYR A 54 -3.40 -20.60 -9.08
CA TYR A 54 -2.79 -20.82 -10.39
C TYR A 54 -3.44 -19.94 -11.45
N LYS A 55 -2.70 -19.64 -12.51
CA LYS A 55 -3.17 -18.83 -13.63
C LYS A 55 -2.70 -19.48 -14.93
N ALA A 56 -3.63 -19.72 -15.86
CA ALA A 56 -3.34 -20.11 -17.23
C ALA A 56 -3.86 -19.03 -18.20
N SER A 57 -3.34 -19.00 -19.41
CA SER A 57 -3.74 -17.99 -20.40
C SER A 57 -3.72 -18.56 -21.81
N VAL A 58 -4.73 -18.24 -22.60
CA VAL A 58 -4.79 -18.48 -24.05
C VAL A 58 -4.61 -17.16 -24.78
N THR A 59 -3.90 -17.17 -25.90
CA THR A 59 -3.74 -16.00 -26.77
C THR A 59 -4.53 -16.19 -28.05
N LEU A 60 -5.49 -15.30 -28.30
CA LEU A 60 -6.31 -15.23 -29.50
C LEU A 60 -5.82 -14.10 -30.40
N MET A 61 -5.79 -14.34 -31.71
CA MET A 61 -5.65 -13.29 -32.72
C MET A 61 -7.00 -13.02 -33.35
N ILE A 62 -7.43 -11.76 -33.31
CA ILE A 62 -8.71 -11.32 -33.88
C ILE A 62 -8.41 -10.53 -35.15
N GLU A 63 -8.67 -11.15 -36.28
CA GLU A 63 -8.45 -10.56 -37.60
C GLU A 63 -9.59 -9.61 -37.95
N GLN A 64 -9.26 -8.33 -38.17
CA GLN A 64 -10.16 -7.40 -38.83
C GLN A 64 -10.08 -7.64 -40.33
N LYS A 65 -10.90 -8.55 -40.86
CA LYS A 65 -11.08 -8.63 -42.32
C LYS A 65 -11.80 -7.35 -42.77
N GLN A 66 -11.07 -6.43 -43.41
CA GLN A 66 -11.69 -5.44 -44.27
C GLN A 66 -12.42 -6.20 -45.37
N GLY A 67 -13.72 -6.37 -45.21
CA GLY A 67 -14.54 -6.94 -46.27
C GLY A 67 -14.45 -6.04 -47.48
N LYS A 68 -13.65 -6.42 -48.48
CA LYS A 68 -13.77 -5.90 -49.85
C LYS A 68 -14.99 -6.48 -50.57
N THR A 69 -16.03 -6.83 -49.82
CA THR A 69 -17.15 -7.63 -50.26
C THR A 69 -18.44 -7.05 -49.72
N LEU A 70 -19.33 -6.79 -50.66
CA LEU A 70 -20.66 -6.18 -50.55
C LEU A 70 -20.59 -4.66 -50.43
N ALA A 71 -20.58 -4.00 -51.59
CA ALA A 71 -21.12 -2.65 -51.72
C ALA A 71 -22.62 -2.73 -51.34
N SER A 72 -22.89 -2.67 -50.05
CA SER A 72 -24.19 -2.29 -49.52
C SER A 72 -24.34 -0.79 -49.72
N VAL A 73 -25.57 -0.35 -49.92
CA VAL A 73 -25.97 1.05 -50.08
C VAL A 73 -25.87 1.79 -48.72
N ASP A 74 -24.90 1.41 -47.87
CA ASP A 74 -24.65 1.93 -46.52
C ASP A 74 -23.36 2.76 -46.43
N ASP A 75 -22.62 2.94 -47.54
CA ASP A 75 -21.45 3.84 -47.61
C ASP A 75 -21.79 5.34 -47.37
N VAL A 76 -23.06 5.68 -47.10
CA VAL A 76 -23.52 7.06 -46.85
C VAL A 76 -23.61 7.40 -45.35
N TYR A 77 -23.46 6.44 -44.44
CA TYR A 77 -23.37 6.74 -43.00
C TYR A 77 -22.16 6.06 -42.35
N GLY A 78 -21.02 6.76 -42.37
CA GLY A 78 -19.99 6.64 -41.34
C GLY A 78 -19.01 5.48 -41.49
N ALA A 79 -18.26 5.43 -42.58
CA ALA A 79 -17.10 4.55 -42.71
C ALA A 79 -15.83 5.25 -42.20
N ASP A 80 -15.58 5.21 -40.89
CA ASP A 80 -14.22 5.17 -40.33
C ASP A 80 -14.22 4.79 -38.84
N ILE A 81 -14.77 3.60 -38.51
CA ILE A 81 -14.45 2.96 -37.23
C ILE A 81 -12.99 2.49 -37.36
N THR A 82 -12.07 3.30 -36.83
CA THR A 82 -10.64 3.03 -36.83
C THR A 82 -10.44 1.64 -36.20
N GLY A 83 -9.63 0.75 -36.80
CA GLY A 83 -9.52 -0.66 -36.36
C GLY A 83 -9.26 -0.91 -34.87
N LYS A 84 -8.82 0.12 -34.13
CA LYS A 84 -8.74 0.12 -32.66
C LYS A 84 -10.09 -0.01 -31.96
N GLU A 85 -11.12 0.72 -32.41
CA GLU A 85 -12.46 0.67 -31.82
C GLU A 85 -13.10 -0.70 -32.05
N TYR A 86 -12.93 -1.27 -33.24
CA TYR A 86 -13.35 -2.64 -33.54
C TYR A 86 -12.74 -3.64 -32.57
N LEU A 87 -11.42 -3.61 -32.38
CA LEU A 87 -10.73 -4.51 -31.45
C LEU A 87 -11.22 -4.32 -30.01
N GLN A 88 -11.45 -3.07 -29.58
CA GLN A 88 -11.97 -2.77 -28.25
C GLN A 88 -13.36 -3.37 -28.03
N THR A 89 -14.27 -3.25 -29.01
CA THR A 89 -15.58 -3.91 -28.96
C THR A 89 -15.43 -5.42 -28.84
N GLN A 90 -14.52 -6.04 -29.60
CA GLN A 90 -14.30 -7.49 -29.53
C GLN A 90 -13.74 -7.93 -28.16
N PHE A 91 -12.91 -7.12 -27.52
CA PHE A 91 -12.40 -7.42 -26.18
C PHE A 91 -13.49 -7.31 -25.11
N GLU A 92 -14.43 -6.38 -25.23
CA GLU A 92 -15.58 -6.30 -24.33
C GLU A 92 -16.59 -7.43 -24.57
N ILE A 93 -16.79 -7.87 -25.82
CA ILE A 93 -17.58 -9.07 -26.13
C ILE A 93 -16.97 -10.31 -25.46
N LEU A 94 -15.63 -10.45 -25.47
CA LEU A 94 -14.93 -11.54 -24.77
C LEU A 94 -15.14 -11.52 -23.25
N LYS A 95 -15.43 -10.35 -22.67
CA LYS A 95 -15.80 -10.19 -21.24
C LYS A 95 -17.32 -10.30 -21.00
N SER A 96 -18.10 -10.61 -22.03
CA SER A 96 -19.56 -10.66 -21.87
C SER A 96 -19.98 -11.81 -20.94
N ARG A 97 -21.00 -11.53 -20.12
CA ARG A 97 -21.60 -12.52 -19.22
C ARG A 97 -22.13 -13.74 -19.99
N GLU A 98 -22.61 -13.55 -21.21
CA GLU A 98 -23.16 -14.64 -22.03
C GLU A 98 -22.11 -15.72 -22.34
N LEU A 99 -20.91 -15.31 -22.76
CA LEU A 99 -19.82 -16.25 -23.04
C LEU A 99 -19.37 -16.97 -21.76
N ALA A 100 -19.24 -16.23 -20.66
CA ALA A 100 -18.92 -16.81 -19.36
C ALA A 100 -19.97 -17.82 -18.91
N ALA A 101 -21.27 -17.50 -19.05
CA ALA A 101 -22.37 -18.40 -18.72
C ALA A 101 -22.37 -19.67 -19.59
N ARG A 102 -22.04 -19.56 -20.88
CA ARG A 102 -21.89 -20.72 -21.78
C ARG A 102 -20.77 -21.64 -21.28
N VAL A 103 -19.60 -21.10 -20.94
CA VAL A 103 -18.46 -21.89 -20.42
C VAL A 103 -18.77 -22.49 -19.05
N VAL A 104 -19.45 -21.75 -18.16
CA VAL A 104 -19.88 -22.24 -16.85
C VAL A 104 -20.77 -23.48 -17.00
N ARG A 105 -21.68 -23.49 -17.99
CA ARG A 105 -22.52 -24.66 -18.31
C ARG A 105 -21.73 -25.78 -18.99
N GLU A 106 -20.90 -25.47 -19.99
CA GLU A 106 -20.13 -26.47 -20.77
C GLU A 106 -19.17 -27.26 -19.87
N LEU A 107 -18.52 -26.59 -18.92
CA LEU A 107 -17.55 -27.21 -17.99
C LEU A 107 -18.18 -27.64 -16.66
N ASN A 108 -19.49 -27.51 -16.50
CA ASN A 108 -20.23 -27.82 -15.27
C ASN A 108 -19.58 -27.23 -14.01
N ILE A 109 -19.24 -25.94 -14.05
CA ILE A 109 -18.46 -25.27 -13.00
C ILE A 109 -19.18 -25.30 -11.64
N ALA A 110 -20.52 -25.40 -11.63
CA ALA A 110 -21.34 -25.48 -10.41
C ALA A 110 -20.97 -26.68 -9.52
N GLU A 111 -20.51 -27.79 -10.11
CA GLU A 111 -20.11 -29.00 -9.39
C GLU A 111 -18.61 -29.02 -9.03
N HIS A 112 -17.84 -28.02 -9.46
CA HIS A 112 -16.39 -28.01 -9.24
C HIS A 112 -16.04 -27.68 -7.78
N PRO A 113 -15.06 -28.35 -7.13
CA PRO A 113 -14.70 -28.12 -5.72
C PRO A 113 -14.38 -26.68 -5.31
N ASP A 114 -13.96 -25.85 -6.28
CA ASP A 114 -13.67 -24.41 -6.08
C ASP A 114 -14.95 -23.55 -5.99
N TYR A 115 -16.07 -24.06 -6.53
CA TYR A 115 -17.34 -23.34 -6.73
C TYR A 115 -18.55 -24.02 -6.08
N ILE A 116 -18.42 -25.27 -5.62
CA ILE A 116 -19.33 -25.86 -4.64
C ILE A 116 -19.37 -24.88 -3.48
N ALA A 117 -20.53 -24.26 -3.29
CA ALA A 117 -20.69 -23.21 -2.32
C ALA A 117 -20.12 -23.68 -0.98
N LYS A 118 -19.11 -22.98 -0.46
CA LYS A 118 -18.68 -23.06 0.95
C LYS A 118 -19.79 -22.53 1.87
N THR A 119 -21.04 -22.96 1.67
CA THR A 119 -22.19 -22.54 2.47
C THR A 119 -21.99 -22.94 3.93
N GLU A 120 -21.19 -23.96 4.23
CA GLU A 120 -20.88 -24.35 5.60
C GLU A 120 -19.69 -23.59 6.22
N THR A 121 -18.70 -23.14 5.45
CA THR A 121 -17.49 -22.51 6.03
C THR A 121 -17.61 -20.99 6.17
N GLU A 122 -18.33 -20.29 5.28
CA GLU A 122 -18.62 -18.85 5.47
C GLU A 122 -19.70 -18.59 6.53
N MET A 123 -20.52 -19.61 6.87
CA MET A 123 -21.41 -19.55 8.03
C MET A 123 -20.68 -19.84 9.36
N ALA A 124 -19.49 -20.44 9.33
CA ALA A 124 -18.70 -20.71 10.53
C ALA A 124 -17.85 -19.51 11.01
N GLU A 125 -17.59 -18.52 10.15
CA GLU A 125 -16.96 -17.25 10.53
C GLU A 125 -17.98 -16.19 11.02
N LYS A 126 -19.20 -16.60 11.40
CA LYS A 126 -20.18 -15.77 12.11
C LYS A 126 -19.80 -15.60 13.59
N ALA A 127 -18.74 -14.84 13.78
CA ALA A 127 -18.59 -13.74 14.71
C ALA A 127 -19.63 -13.62 15.85
N TRP A 128 -19.13 -13.79 17.07
CA TRP A 128 -19.56 -13.36 18.41
C TRP A 128 -20.76 -12.39 18.63
N TRP A 129 -21.23 -11.67 17.62
CA TRP A 129 -22.41 -10.80 17.65
C TRP A 129 -23.75 -11.55 17.56
N GLN A 130 -23.76 -12.81 17.09
CA GLN A 130 -24.97 -13.63 17.03
C GLN A 130 -25.45 -14.15 18.40
N ALA A 131 -24.62 -14.00 19.44
CA ALA A 131 -25.02 -14.27 20.83
C ALA A 131 -25.88 -13.14 21.44
N ILE A 132 -26.09 -12.05 20.69
CA ILE A 132 -26.97 -10.96 21.06
C ILE A 132 -28.27 -11.17 20.25
N ASP A 133 -29.43 -11.18 20.91
CA ASP A 133 -30.72 -11.37 20.24
C ASP A 133 -31.26 -10.04 19.70
N TRP A 134 -30.79 -9.63 18.52
CA TRP A 134 -31.14 -8.34 17.90
C TRP A 134 -32.60 -8.30 17.40
N LYS A 135 -33.34 -9.43 17.48
CA LYS A 135 -34.76 -9.49 17.12
C LYS A 135 -35.64 -8.55 17.95
N GLN A 136 -35.18 -8.16 19.15
CA GLN A 136 -35.93 -7.26 20.02
C GLN A 136 -35.78 -5.78 19.65
N TYR A 137 -34.82 -5.42 18.78
CA TYR A 137 -34.50 -4.04 18.39
C TYR A 137 -34.69 -3.74 16.89
N LEU A 138 -35.10 -4.74 16.10
CA LEU A 138 -35.39 -4.58 14.67
C LEU A 138 -36.90 -4.27 14.47
N PRO A 139 -37.26 -3.20 13.73
CA PRO A 139 -38.65 -2.96 13.35
C PRO A 139 -39.20 -4.14 12.53
N ALA A 140 -40.47 -4.49 12.75
CA ALA A 140 -41.16 -5.56 12.04
C ALA A 140 -41.32 -5.21 10.55
N GLY A 141 -40.31 -5.49 9.73
CA GLY A 141 -40.32 -5.14 8.31
C GLY A 141 -39.28 -5.81 7.42
N HIS A 142 -38.45 -6.73 7.93
CA HIS A 142 -37.59 -7.55 7.08
C HIS A 142 -38.13 -8.98 7.05
N GLU A 143 -39.05 -9.21 6.11
CA GLU A 143 -39.37 -10.55 5.64
C GLU A 143 -38.07 -11.28 5.28
N GLN A 144 -38.03 -12.58 5.59
CA GLN A 144 -36.93 -13.45 5.20
C GLN A 144 -36.65 -13.26 3.71
N ASN A 145 -35.42 -12.87 3.35
CA ASN A 145 -35.02 -12.86 1.95
C ASN A 145 -35.39 -14.23 1.34
N PRO A 146 -36.18 -14.27 0.26
CA PRO A 146 -36.58 -15.53 -0.35
C PRO A 146 -35.34 -16.34 -0.69
N ILE A 147 -35.43 -17.66 -0.52
CA ILE A 147 -34.37 -18.58 -0.90
C ILE A 147 -34.04 -18.27 -2.37
N PRO A 148 -32.77 -17.96 -2.72
CA PRO A 148 -32.42 -17.57 -4.06
C PRO A 148 -32.89 -18.62 -5.06
N SER A 149 -33.57 -18.19 -6.12
CA SER A 149 -33.97 -19.08 -7.20
C SER A 149 -32.74 -19.74 -7.84
N GLU A 150 -32.91 -20.89 -8.50
CA GLU A 150 -31.80 -21.54 -9.22
C GLU A 150 -31.16 -20.61 -10.26
N GLU A 151 -31.95 -19.73 -10.87
CA GLU A 151 -31.45 -18.69 -11.79
C GLU A 151 -30.59 -17.66 -11.05
N GLU A 152 -31.00 -17.20 -9.87
CA GLU A 152 -30.20 -16.27 -9.06
C GLU A 152 -28.89 -16.90 -8.56
N LYS A 153 -28.90 -18.19 -8.22
CA LYS A 153 -27.68 -18.94 -7.87
C LYS A 153 -26.75 -19.02 -9.07
N PHE A 154 -27.29 -19.31 -10.26
CA PHE A 154 -26.52 -19.36 -11.50
C PHE A 154 -25.93 -17.99 -11.86
N ILE A 155 -26.70 -16.90 -11.75
CA ILE A 155 -26.22 -15.53 -11.97
C ILE A 155 -25.05 -15.21 -11.03
N LYS A 156 -25.17 -15.55 -9.73
CA LYS A 156 -24.11 -15.36 -8.74
C LYS A 156 -22.86 -16.21 -9.05
N LEU A 157 -23.05 -17.45 -9.49
CA LEU A 157 -21.95 -18.32 -9.91
C LEU A 157 -21.19 -17.72 -11.10
N VAL A 158 -21.91 -17.23 -12.11
CA VAL A 158 -21.30 -16.56 -13.27
C VAL A 158 -20.57 -15.29 -12.85
N ASP A 159 -21.12 -14.52 -11.91
CA ASP A 159 -20.44 -13.33 -11.35
C ASP A 159 -19.14 -13.70 -10.62
N GLU A 160 -19.16 -14.75 -9.82
CA GLU A 160 -17.96 -15.24 -9.13
C GLU A 160 -16.92 -15.77 -10.12
N PHE A 161 -17.34 -16.52 -11.13
CA PHE A 161 -16.50 -16.97 -12.23
C PHE A 161 -15.84 -15.79 -12.97
N MET A 162 -16.62 -14.75 -13.27
CA MET A 162 -16.15 -13.55 -13.98
C MET A 162 -15.07 -12.78 -13.20
N LYS A 163 -15.10 -12.78 -11.85
CA LYS A 163 -14.04 -12.14 -11.04
C LYS A 163 -12.66 -12.78 -11.25
N HIS A 164 -12.63 -14.06 -11.62
CA HIS A 164 -11.40 -14.81 -11.85
C HIS A 164 -10.97 -14.83 -13.32
N LEU A 165 -11.81 -14.30 -14.22
CA LEU A 165 -11.51 -14.16 -15.64
C LEU A 165 -10.91 -12.77 -15.92
N SER A 166 -9.75 -12.74 -16.57
CA SER A 166 -9.14 -11.50 -17.07
C SER A 166 -8.89 -11.58 -18.58
N VAL A 167 -9.36 -10.56 -19.30
CA VAL A 167 -9.19 -10.38 -20.75
C VAL A 167 -8.35 -9.13 -20.98
N GLU A 168 -7.11 -9.32 -21.39
CA GLU A 168 -6.10 -8.26 -21.52
C GLU A 168 -5.63 -8.14 -22.98
N PRO A 169 -5.82 -6.98 -23.63
CA PRO A 169 -5.32 -6.76 -24.98
C PRO A 169 -3.80 -6.55 -24.98
N VAL A 170 -3.12 -7.11 -25.96
CA VAL A 170 -1.68 -6.89 -26.15
C VAL A 170 -1.50 -5.61 -26.96
N ARG A 171 -0.87 -4.61 -26.33
CA ARG A 171 -0.72 -3.24 -26.88
C ARG A 171 -0.16 -3.27 -28.31
N GLN A 172 -0.78 -2.46 -29.18
CA GLN A 172 -0.39 -2.31 -30.59
C GLN A 172 -0.44 -3.60 -31.41
N THR A 173 -1.26 -4.58 -31.02
CA THR A 173 -1.44 -5.83 -31.76
C THR A 173 -2.93 -6.20 -31.90
N GLN A 174 -3.21 -7.20 -32.73
CA GLN A 174 -4.51 -7.86 -32.86
C GLN A 174 -4.66 -9.04 -31.88
N LEU A 175 -3.78 -9.14 -30.88
CA LEU A 175 -3.76 -10.23 -29.92
C LEU A 175 -4.48 -9.84 -28.63
N VAL A 176 -5.24 -10.79 -28.10
CA VAL A 176 -5.86 -10.70 -26.77
C VAL A 176 -5.51 -11.93 -25.96
N LYS A 177 -5.12 -11.70 -24.71
CA LYS A 177 -4.83 -12.75 -23.75
C LYS A 177 -6.04 -12.93 -22.84
N VAL A 178 -6.62 -14.13 -22.85
CA VAL A 178 -7.69 -14.52 -21.94
C VAL A 178 -7.08 -15.42 -20.89
N SER A 179 -7.27 -15.08 -19.62
CA SER A 179 -6.64 -15.77 -18.50
C SER A 179 -7.62 -16.04 -17.38
N PHE A 180 -7.42 -17.15 -16.67
CA PHE A 180 -8.30 -17.57 -15.59
C PHE A 180 -7.50 -17.96 -14.35
N GLU A 181 -7.98 -17.54 -13.18
CA GLU A 181 -7.38 -17.82 -11.87
C GLU A 181 -8.22 -18.84 -11.08
N SER A 182 -7.60 -19.91 -10.57
CA SER A 182 -8.28 -20.92 -9.74
C SER A 182 -7.28 -21.69 -8.88
N TYR A 183 -7.77 -22.38 -7.85
CA TYR A 183 -6.93 -23.26 -7.01
C TYR A 183 -6.59 -24.57 -7.74
N ASP A 184 -7.40 -24.97 -8.72
CA ASP A 184 -7.12 -26.11 -9.60
C ASP A 184 -6.37 -25.68 -10.87
N ARG A 185 -5.21 -26.29 -11.06
CA ARG A 185 -4.31 -26.09 -12.19
C ARG A 185 -4.94 -26.54 -13.50
N ALA A 186 -5.66 -27.66 -13.50
CA ALA A 186 -6.28 -28.20 -14.71
C ALA A 186 -7.42 -27.29 -15.17
N LEU A 187 -8.26 -26.86 -14.23
CA LEU A 187 -9.39 -25.98 -14.51
C LEU A 187 -8.94 -24.67 -15.17
N THR A 188 -7.86 -24.05 -14.70
CA THR A 188 -7.38 -22.77 -15.29
C THR A 188 -7.13 -22.86 -16.79
N ALA A 189 -6.49 -23.93 -17.26
CA ALA A 189 -6.20 -24.12 -18.68
C ALA A 189 -7.46 -24.49 -19.47
N GLN A 190 -8.32 -25.35 -18.90
CA GLN A 190 -9.58 -25.75 -19.52
C GLN A 190 -10.50 -24.55 -19.73
N VAL A 191 -10.69 -23.72 -18.71
CA VAL A 191 -11.54 -22.52 -18.78
C VAL A 191 -11.00 -21.51 -19.79
N ALA A 192 -9.70 -21.22 -19.78
CA ALA A 192 -9.12 -20.29 -20.73
C ALA A 192 -9.32 -20.77 -22.18
N ASN A 193 -9.05 -22.04 -22.48
CA ASN A 193 -9.29 -22.63 -23.80
C ASN A 193 -10.77 -22.68 -24.18
N ALA A 194 -11.66 -22.99 -23.22
CA ALA A 194 -13.11 -23.01 -23.44
C ALA A 194 -13.66 -21.62 -23.75
N MET A 195 -13.19 -20.57 -23.07
CA MET A 195 -13.55 -19.18 -23.39
C MET A 195 -13.15 -18.80 -24.82
N ALA A 196 -11.95 -19.19 -25.25
CA ALA A 196 -11.50 -18.98 -26.63
C ALA A 196 -12.39 -19.70 -27.66
N LYS A 197 -12.72 -20.97 -27.39
CA LYS A 197 -13.58 -21.78 -28.24
C LYS A 197 -15.02 -21.22 -28.28
N ALA A 198 -15.57 -20.84 -27.14
CA ALA A 198 -16.91 -20.27 -27.02
C ALA A 198 -17.03 -18.95 -27.80
N TYR A 199 -16.01 -18.09 -27.72
CA TYR A 199 -15.97 -16.84 -28.50
C TYR A 199 -15.91 -17.12 -30.02
N ILE A 200 -15.01 -18.01 -30.46
CA ILE A 200 -14.88 -18.39 -31.87
C ILE A 200 -16.21 -18.95 -32.40
N ASN A 201 -16.84 -19.84 -31.64
CA ASN A 201 -18.13 -20.44 -32.00
C ASN A 201 -19.24 -19.40 -32.06
N SER A 202 -19.35 -18.52 -31.07
CA SER A 202 -20.35 -17.43 -31.05
C SER A 202 -20.22 -16.49 -32.25
N GLN A 203 -18.99 -16.17 -32.67
CA GLN A 203 -18.76 -15.35 -33.88
C GLN A 203 -19.14 -16.08 -35.16
N MET A 204 -18.86 -17.39 -35.25
CA MET A 204 -19.30 -18.20 -36.39
C MET A 204 -20.82 -18.31 -36.43
N GLU A 205 -21.48 -18.59 -35.30
CA GLU A 205 -22.95 -18.64 -35.17
C GLU A 205 -23.59 -17.32 -35.64
N ALA A 206 -23.13 -16.18 -35.11
CA ALA A 206 -23.65 -14.87 -35.49
C ALA A 206 -23.50 -14.61 -36.99
N ARG A 207 -22.37 -14.97 -37.59
CA ARG A 207 -22.12 -14.79 -39.02
C ARG A 207 -22.95 -15.72 -39.89
N VAL A 208 -23.13 -16.97 -39.47
CA VAL A 208 -24.01 -17.93 -40.14
C VAL A 208 -25.44 -17.39 -40.12
N THR A 209 -25.94 -16.91 -38.98
CA THR A 209 -27.28 -16.31 -38.88
C THR A 209 -27.44 -15.08 -39.77
N LEU A 210 -26.47 -14.15 -39.77
CA LEU A 210 -26.51 -12.97 -40.65
C LEU A 210 -26.53 -13.37 -42.14
N THR A 211 -25.74 -14.36 -42.51
CA THR A 211 -25.64 -14.82 -43.91
C THR A 211 -26.91 -15.59 -44.32
N GLN A 212 -27.46 -16.41 -43.43
CA GLN A 212 -28.75 -17.11 -43.63
C GLN A 212 -29.89 -16.09 -43.81
N ASN A 213 -30.02 -15.10 -42.93
CA ASN A 213 -31.04 -14.06 -43.04
C ASN A 213 -30.92 -13.28 -44.37
N ALA A 214 -29.68 -12.97 -44.80
CA ALA A 214 -29.45 -12.33 -46.08
C ALA A 214 -29.82 -13.23 -47.27
N ALA A 215 -29.50 -14.53 -47.19
CA ALA A 215 -29.88 -15.52 -48.20
C ALA A 215 -31.41 -15.67 -48.29
N ASP A 216 -32.11 -15.71 -47.16
CA ASP A 216 -33.57 -15.77 -47.08
C ASP A 216 -34.23 -14.53 -47.71
N TRP A 217 -33.68 -13.35 -47.42
CA TRP A 217 -34.14 -12.10 -48.04
C TRP A 217 -33.91 -12.11 -49.57
N LEU A 218 -32.73 -12.53 -50.02
CA LEU A 218 -32.39 -12.66 -51.45
C LEU A 218 -33.30 -13.68 -52.14
N SER A 219 -33.58 -14.81 -51.51
CA SER A 219 -34.46 -15.87 -52.00
C SER A 219 -35.89 -15.34 -52.18
N THR A 220 -36.42 -14.65 -51.16
CA THR A 220 -37.73 -14.01 -51.20
C THR A 220 -37.81 -12.99 -52.35
N ARG A 221 -36.78 -12.16 -52.49
CA ARG A 221 -36.72 -11.16 -53.56
C ARG A 221 -36.61 -11.79 -54.95
N LEU A 222 -35.84 -12.87 -55.09
CA LEU A 222 -35.70 -13.61 -56.34
C LEU A 222 -37.04 -14.23 -56.77
N GLY A 223 -37.83 -14.75 -55.82
CA GLY A 223 -39.20 -15.22 -56.07
C GLY A 223 -40.10 -14.13 -56.64
N ALA A 224 -40.06 -12.92 -56.06
CA ALA A 224 -40.81 -11.78 -56.58
C ALA A 224 -40.33 -11.33 -57.99
N LEU A 225 -39.00 -11.30 -58.22
CA LEU A 225 -38.44 -10.99 -59.54
C LEU A 225 -38.82 -12.02 -60.59
N LYS A 226 -38.85 -13.32 -60.24
CA LYS A 226 -39.31 -14.39 -61.11
C LYS A 226 -40.77 -14.19 -61.51
N ALA A 227 -41.65 -13.91 -60.56
CA ALA A 227 -43.07 -13.65 -60.83
C ALA A 227 -43.29 -12.42 -61.74
N ASN A 228 -42.49 -11.36 -61.53
CA ASN A 228 -42.51 -10.17 -62.41
C ASN A 228 -42.01 -10.49 -63.82
N LEU A 229 -40.94 -11.29 -63.94
CA LEU A 229 -40.41 -11.74 -65.22
C LEU A 229 -41.46 -12.55 -65.98
N GLU A 230 -42.05 -13.57 -65.35
CA GLU A 230 -43.13 -14.39 -65.94
C GLU A 230 -44.32 -13.52 -66.37
N THR A 231 -44.70 -12.52 -65.55
CA THR A 231 -45.77 -11.59 -65.89
C THR A 231 -45.41 -10.73 -67.10
N SER A 232 -44.19 -10.20 -67.17
CA SER A 232 -43.72 -9.41 -68.32
C SER A 232 -43.57 -10.25 -69.59
N GLU A 233 -43.11 -11.50 -69.47
CA GLU A 233 -43.00 -12.45 -70.59
C GLU A 233 -44.38 -12.83 -71.13
N ARG A 234 -45.34 -13.09 -70.23
CA ARG A 234 -46.74 -13.33 -70.62
C ARG A 234 -47.34 -12.13 -71.34
N LYS A 235 -47.17 -10.91 -70.82
CA LYS A 235 -47.65 -9.69 -71.48
C LYS A 235 -47.06 -9.53 -72.88
N LEU A 236 -45.75 -9.79 -73.03
CA LEU A 236 -45.08 -9.74 -74.33
C LEU A 236 -45.64 -10.80 -75.29
N GLN A 237 -45.83 -12.02 -74.81
CA GLN A 237 -46.36 -13.14 -75.59
C GLN A 237 -47.81 -12.88 -76.03
N GLU A 238 -48.69 -12.48 -75.13
CA GLU A 238 -50.08 -12.09 -75.42
C GLU A 238 -50.12 -10.95 -76.46
N TYR A 239 -49.25 -9.94 -76.31
CA TYR A 239 -49.14 -8.85 -77.28
C TYR A 239 -48.69 -9.34 -78.66
N ARG A 240 -47.74 -10.27 -78.69
CA ARG A 240 -47.21 -10.89 -79.92
C ARG A 240 -48.27 -11.71 -80.65
N GLU A 241 -49.07 -12.48 -79.90
CA GLU A 241 -50.18 -13.29 -80.43
C GLU A 241 -51.33 -12.41 -80.95
N GLN A 242 -51.77 -11.41 -80.17
CA GLN A 242 -52.87 -10.51 -80.56
C GLN A 242 -52.57 -9.69 -81.81
N ASN A 243 -51.30 -9.31 -82.02
CA ASN A 243 -50.89 -8.47 -83.13
C ASN A 243 -50.24 -9.25 -84.28
N ASN A 244 -50.24 -10.59 -84.22
CA ASN A 244 -49.58 -11.47 -85.20
C ASN A 244 -48.13 -11.04 -85.52
N LEU A 245 -47.38 -10.59 -84.51
CA LEU A 245 -45.99 -10.13 -84.64
C LEU A 245 -44.99 -11.30 -84.68
N VAL A 246 -45.41 -12.43 -85.24
CA VAL A 246 -44.56 -13.61 -85.41
C VAL A 246 -43.65 -13.35 -86.60
N GLU A 247 -42.44 -12.87 -86.33
CA GLU A 247 -41.47 -12.58 -87.38
C GLU A 247 -40.63 -13.82 -87.74
N ASN A 248 -40.63 -14.15 -89.03
CA ASN A 248 -39.62 -14.96 -89.68
C ASN A 248 -38.27 -14.23 -89.61
N GLY A 249 -37.48 -14.50 -88.56
CA GLY A 249 -36.03 -14.73 -88.59
C GLY A 249 -35.03 -13.73 -89.20
N ASP A 250 -35.40 -12.71 -89.97
CA ASP A 250 -34.46 -11.83 -90.65
C ASP A 250 -34.55 -10.38 -90.17
N LYS A 251 -33.40 -9.86 -89.73
CA LYS A 251 -33.17 -8.62 -88.97
C LYS A 251 -33.44 -7.31 -89.74
N THR A 252 -34.26 -7.34 -90.77
CA THR A 252 -34.77 -6.18 -91.49
C THR A 252 -36.27 -6.15 -91.28
N GLY A 253 -36.66 -5.64 -90.11
CA GLY A 253 -38.03 -5.75 -89.62
C GLY A 253 -39.07 -5.17 -90.57
N VAL A 254 -40.33 -5.57 -90.39
CA VAL A 254 -41.49 -5.15 -91.20
C VAL A 254 -41.53 -3.62 -91.47
N LEU A 255 -40.98 -2.80 -90.57
CA LEU A 255 -40.80 -1.36 -90.75
C LEU A 255 -39.89 -0.95 -91.93
N GLY A 256 -38.82 -1.69 -92.19
CA GLY A 256 -37.92 -1.41 -93.33
C GLY A 256 -38.64 -1.59 -94.65
N LEU A 257 -39.44 -2.66 -94.77
CA LEU A 257 -40.24 -2.96 -95.95
C LEU A 257 -41.40 -1.97 -96.13
N SER A 258 -42.07 -1.55 -95.05
CA SER A 258 -43.17 -0.56 -95.12
C SER A 258 -42.66 0.86 -95.39
N ALA A 259 -41.52 1.25 -94.83
CA ALA A 259 -40.88 2.55 -95.08
C ALA A 259 -40.37 2.66 -96.53
N GLU A 260 -39.83 1.59 -97.10
CA GLU A 260 -39.41 1.54 -98.49
C GLU A 260 -40.60 1.60 -99.45
N GLN A 261 -41.67 0.86 -99.17
CA GLN A 261 -42.94 0.96 -99.91
C GLN A 261 -43.54 2.38 -99.85
N LEU A 262 -43.55 3.01 -98.68
CA LEU A 262 -43.99 4.41 -98.52
C LEU A 262 -43.15 5.38 -99.35
N THR A 263 -41.84 5.16 -99.39
CA THR A 263 -40.93 5.99 -100.19
C THR A 263 -41.21 5.83 -101.68
N GLN A 264 -41.43 4.60 -102.16
CA GLN A 264 -41.81 4.34 -103.55
C GLN A 264 -43.18 4.95 -103.91
N ILE A 265 -44.18 4.83 -103.02
CA ILE A 265 -45.50 5.43 -103.26
C ILE A 265 -45.41 6.96 -103.22
N ASN A 266 -44.61 7.55 -102.33
CA ASN A 266 -44.37 8.99 -102.30
C ASN A 266 -43.73 9.48 -103.62
N GLN A 267 -42.77 8.73 -104.16
CA GLN A 267 -42.18 9.03 -105.47
C GLN A 267 -43.24 9.00 -106.60
N ARG A 268 -44.19 8.06 -106.56
CA ARG A 268 -45.32 8.01 -107.51
C ARG A 268 -46.25 9.21 -107.36
N VAL A 269 -46.55 9.63 -106.14
CA VAL A 269 -47.33 10.85 -105.87
C VAL A 269 -46.62 12.07 -106.44
N THR A 270 -45.33 12.25 -106.13
CA THR A 270 -44.53 13.37 -106.64
C THR A 270 -44.48 13.36 -108.17
N ALA A 271 -44.29 12.20 -108.81
CA ALA A 271 -44.31 12.08 -110.26
C ALA A 271 -45.69 12.42 -110.87
N ALA A 272 -46.78 11.98 -110.26
CA ALA A 272 -48.14 12.33 -110.69
C ALA A 272 -48.44 13.83 -110.49
N GLN A 273 -47.96 14.45 -109.40
CA GLN A 273 -48.04 15.90 -109.17
C GLN A 273 -47.31 16.67 -110.27
N PHE A 274 -46.09 16.26 -110.62
CA PHE A 274 -45.33 16.87 -111.72
C PHE A 274 -46.07 16.74 -113.06
N LYS A 275 -46.65 15.57 -113.38
CA LYS A 275 -47.46 15.39 -114.60
C LYS A 275 -48.68 16.32 -114.62
N VAL A 276 -49.39 16.48 -113.50
CA VAL A 276 -50.54 17.40 -113.40
C VAL A 276 -50.09 18.85 -113.62
N ALA A 277 -48.96 19.25 -113.04
CA ALA A 277 -48.41 20.60 -113.20
C ALA A 277 -47.95 20.90 -114.64
N GLU A 278 -47.36 19.92 -115.34
CA GLU A 278 -46.95 20.06 -116.74
C GLU A 278 -48.16 20.18 -117.68
N ILE A 279 -49.18 19.33 -117.48
CA ILE A 279 -50.37 19.29 -118.34
C ILE A 279 -51.27 20.51 -118.08
N SER A 280 -51.36 21.01 -116.84
CA SER A 280 -52.17 22.20 -116.52
C SER A 280 -51.62 23.51 -117.10
N GLN A 281 -50.31 23.56 -117.39
CA GLN A 281 -49.69 24.72 -118.04
C GLN A 281 -50.07 24.81 -119.54
N ARG A 282 -50.36 23.68 -120.19
CA ARG A 282 -50.68 23.61 -121.63
C ARG A 282 -52.16 23.54 -121.95
N TYR A 283 -52.99 23.03 -121.04
CA TYR A 283 -54.41 22.77 -121.29
C TYR A 283 -55.30 23.37 -120.19
N GLY A 284 -56.50 23.85 -120.56
CA GLY A 284 -57.49 24.35 -119.61
C GLY A 284 -58.13 23.26 -118.74
N ASP A 285 -58.76 23.65 -117.63
CA ASP A 285 -59.20 22.74 -116.55
C ASP A 285 -60.12 21.57 -116.96
N LYS A 286 -60.77 21.64 -118.12
CA LYS A 286 -61.72 20.62 -118.63
C LYS A 286 -61.12 19.67 -119.68
N HIS A 287 -59.82 19.74 -119.96
CA HIS A 287 -59.20 18.91 -120.98
C HIS A 287 -59.10 17.43 -120.54
N PRO A 288 -59.44 16.44 -121.40
CA PRO A 288 -59.44 15.02 -121.03
C PRO A 288 -58.13 14.52 -120.43
N ALA A 289 -56.99 14.97 -120.96
CA ALA A 289 -55.67 14.58 -120.46
C ALA A 289 -55.37 15.13 -119.05
N LEU A 290 -55.89 16.31 -118.69
CA LEU A 290 -55.70 16.89 -117.36
C LEU A 290 -56.60 16.21 -116.33
N ILE A 291 -57.83 15.83 -116.72
CA ILE A 291 -58.73 15.04 -115.88
C ILE A 291 -58.08 13.69 -115.55
N GLN A 292 -57.50 13.02 -116.55
CA GLN A 292 -56.79 11.76 -116.35
C GLN A 292 -55.59 11.90 -115.42
N ALA A 293 -54.76 12.94 -115.60
CA ALA A 293 -53.62 13.19 -114.71
C ALA A 293 -54.06 13.54 -113.28
N LYS A 294 -55.14 14.33 -113.11
CA LYS A 294 -55.72 14.63 -111.78
C LYS A 294 -56.30 13.37 -111.11
N LEU A 295 -56.88 12.44 -111.89
CA LEU A 295 -57.35 11.14 -111.40
C LEU A 295 -56.17 10.27 -110.95
N GLU A 296 -55.11 10.15 -111.76
CA GLU A 296 -53.88 9.42 -111.38
C GLU A 296 -53.26 9.99 -110.10
N LEU A 297 -53.23 11.32 -109.95
CA LEU A 297 -52.76 11.97 -108.72
C LEU A 297 -53.66 11.65 -107.52
N ALA A 298 -54.99 11.70 -107.68
CA ALA A 298 -55.93 11.39 -106.61
C ALA A 298 -55.82 9.92 -106.17
N GLU A 299 -55.63 8.99 -107.11
CA GLU A 299 -55.37 7.57 -106.83
C GLU A 299 -54.04 7.37 -106.11
N ALA A 300 -52.96 8.00 -106.60
CA ALA A 300 -51.65 7.93 -105.96
C ALA A 300 -51.68 8.52 -104.54
N GLN A 301 -52.39 9.63 -104.33
CA GLN A 301 -52.54 10.28 -103.03
C GLN A 301 -53.37 9.44 -102.06
N ARG A 302 -54.45 8.79 -102.55
CA ARG A 302 -55.24 7.86 -101.74
C ARG A 302 -54.39 6.66 -101.31
N ALA A 303 -53.67 6.04 -102.25
CA ALA A 303 -52.76 4.93 -101.96
C ALA A 303 -51.64 5.34 -100.98
N PHE A 304 -51.12 6.57 -101.08
CA PHE A 304 -50.15 7.11 -100.12
C PHE A 304 -50.73 7.29 -98.73
N ASN A 305 -51.93 7.87 -98.61
CA ASN A 305 -52.58 8.06 -97.31
C ASN A 305 -52.91 6.71 -96.66
N GLU A 306 -53.41 5.74 -97.42
CA GLU A 306 -53.67 4.37 -96.94
C GLU A 306 -52.37 3.67 -96.48
N ALA A 307 -51.29 3.75 -97.28
CA ALA A 307 -49.99 3.21 -96.90
C ALA A 307 -49.38 3.91 -95.68
N LYS A 308 -49.58 5.23 -95.56
CA LYS A 308 -49.12 6.04 -94.42
C LYS A 308 -49.82 5.63 -93.13
N ASP A 309 -51.15 5.52 -93.17
CA ASP A 309 -51.93 5.12 -92.00
C ASP A 309 -51.59 3.68 -91.58
N ALA A 310 -51.45 2.76 -92.54
CA ALA A 310 -51.00 1.39 -92.27
C ALA A 310 -49.59 1.33 -91.65
N SER A 311 -48.66 2.16 -92.12
CA SER A 311 -47.30 2.21 -91.57
C SER A 311 -47.22 2.89 -90.20
N LEU A 312 -48.10 3.86 -89.91
CA LEU A 312 -48.20 4.50 -88.59
C LEU A 312 -48.77 3.53 -87.55
N GLU A 313 -49.79 2.74 -87.92
CA GLU A 313 -50.33 1.66 -87.07
C GLU A 313 -49.27 0.58 -86.78
N LEU A 314 -48.52 0.17 -87.81
CA LEU A 314 -47.42 -0.78 -87.64
C LEU A 314 -46.31 -0.21 -86.73
N SER A 315 -45.93 1.05 -86.93
CA SER A 315 -44.96 1.75 -86.08
C SER A 315 -45.39 1.82 -84.63
N ARG A 316 -46.68 2.09 -84.37
CA ARG A 316 -47.24 2.09 -83.01
C ARG A 316 -47.16 0.72 -82.35
N LYS A 317 -47.46 -0.35 -83.11
CA LYS A 317 -47.39 -1.72 -82.61
C LYS A 317 -45.95 -2.14 -82.29
N GLU A 318 -45.02 -1.82 -83.18
CA GLU A 318 -43.61 -2.13 -83.01
C GLU A 318 -42.98 -1.40 -81.82
N PHE A 319 -43.30 -0.12 -81.62
CA PHE A 319 -42.81 0.63 -80.46
C PHE A 319 -43.28 0.00 -79.13
N ARG A 320 -44.56 -0.41 -79.06
CA ARG A 320 -45.10 -1.07 -77.87
C ARG A 320 -44.51 -2.46 -77.66
N PHE A 321 -44.22 -3.20 -78.74
CA PHE A 321 -43.49 -4.47 -78.67
C PHE A 321 -42.09 -4.29 -78.10
N GLN A 322 -41.32 -3.31 -78.60
CA GLN A 322 -39.97 -3.00 -78.09
C GLN A 322 -39.99 -2.54 -76.62
N GLU A 323 -41.00 -1.79 -76.20
CA GLU A 323 -41.18 -1.40 -74.81
C GLU A 323 -41.34 -2.63 -73.90
N LEU A 324 -42.24 -3.56 -74.26
CA LEU A 324 -42.48 -4.81 -73.54
C LEU A 324 -41.23 -5.72 -73.57
N GLN A 325 -40.53 -5.79 -74.71
CA GLN A 325 -39.29 -6.55 -74.83
C GLN A 325 -38.19 -5.99 -73.91
N ARG A 326 -38.07 -4.67 -73.81
CA ARG A 326 -37.15 -4.01 -72.87
C ARG A 326 -37.52 -4.27 -71.42
N GLU A 327 -38.82 -4.29 -71.09
CA GLU A 327 -39.32 -4.65 -69.75
C GLU A 327 -38.91 -6.09 -69.38
N VAL A 328 -39.13 -7.06 -70.28
CA VAL A 328 -38.70 -8.45 -70.11
C VAL A 328 -37.18 -8.55 -69.93
N GLN A 329 -36.40 -7.90 -70.80
CA GLN A 329 -34.94 -7.95 -70.72
C GLN A 329 -34.43 -7.35 -69.40
N THR A 330 -35.05 -6.27 -68.92
CA THR A 330 -34.70 -5.65 -67.64
C THR A 330 -34.99 -6.60 -66.48
N ASN A 331 -36.18 -7.20 -66.46
CA ASN A 331 -36.57 -8.17 -65.44
C ASN A 331 -35.68 -9.41 -65.45
N ARG A 332 -35.28 -9.90 -66.63
CA ARG A 332 -34.37 -11.04 -66.80
C ARG A 332 -32.97 -10.70 -66.28
N ASN A 333 -32.41 -9.56 -66.67
CA ASN A 333 -31.10 -9.12 -66.18
C ASN A 333 -31.08 -8.97 -64.65
N LEU A 334 -32.14 -8.42 -64.05
CA LEU A 334 -32.29 -8.32 -62.60
C LEU A 334 -32.38 -9.71 -61.96
N TYR A 335 -33.19 -10.61 -62.52
CA TYR A 335 -33.29 -11.99 -62.05
C TYR A 335 -31.93 -12.70 -62.07
N ASP A 336 -31.21 -12.66 -63.20
CA ASP A 336 -29.91 -13.32 -63.36
C ASP A 336 -28.84 -12.73 -62.41
N THR A 337 -28.86 -11.41 -62.22
CA THR A 337 -27.96 -10.72 -61.28
C THR A 337 -28.21 -11.20 -59.85
N PHE A 338 -29.47 -11.25 -59.42
CA PHE A 338 -29.83 -11.70 -58.07
C PHE A 338 -29.62 -13.21 -57.90
N PHE A 339 -29.85 -14.01 -58.93
CA PHE A 339 -29.57 -15.45 -58.95
C PHE A 339 -28.06 -15.72 -58.78
N THR A 340 -27.23 -14.96 -59.47
CA THR A 340 -25.77 -15.06 -59.32
C THR A 340 -25.33 -14.65 -57.91
N ARG A 341 -25.93 -13.58 -57.35
CA ARG A 341 -25.64 -13.12 -55.98
C ARG A 341 -26.05 -14.14 -54.92
N ILE A 342 -27.21 -14.78 -55.03
CA ILE A 342 -27.64 -15.82 -54.07
C ILE A 342 -26.74 -17.06 -54.17
N LYS A 343 -26.30 -17.43 -55.38
CA LYS A 343 -25.33 -18.52 -55.56
C LYS A 343 -24.00 -18.21 -54.87
N GLN A 344 -23.46 -17.00 -55.08
CA GLN A 344 -22.24 -16.55 -54.39
C GLN A 344 -22.41 -16.49 -52.87
N ALA A 345 -23.57 -16.05 -52.36
CA ALA A 345 -23.87 -16.04 -50.94
C ALA A 345 -23.92 -17.46 -50.35
N ASN A 346 -24.50 -18.42 -51.06
CA ASN A 346 -24.52 -19.83 -50.65
C ASN A 346 -23.13 -20.47 -50.69
N ASP A 347 -22.35 -20.24 -51.73
CA ASP A 347 -20.96 -20.75 -51.81
C ASP A 347 -20.10 -20.16 -50.67
N SER A 348 -20.41 -18.94 -50.22
CA SER A 348 -19.73 -18.31 -49.07
C SER A 348 -20.12 -18.87 -47.70
N LEU A 349 -21.31 -19.50 -47.59
CA LEU A 349 -21.73 -20.20 -46.36
C LEU A 349 -20.86 -21.45 -46.11
N GLU A 350 -20.33 -22.10 -47.16
CA GLU A 350 -19.47 -23.28 -47.02
C GLU A 350 -18.03 -22.95 -46.60
N LEU A 351 -17.54 -21.73 -46.87
CA LEU A 351 -16.14 -21.32 -46.65
C LEU A 351 -15.91 -20.49 -45.36
N GLN A 352 -16.80 -20.60 -44.36
CA GLN A 352 -16.77 -19.78 -43.15
C GLN A 352 -15.52 -20.08 -42.28
N THR A 353 -14.43 -19.33 -42.48
CA THR A 353 -13.31 -19.27 -41.52
C THR A 353 -13.66 -18.30 -40.38
N ALA A 354 -13.50 -18.70 -39.13
CA ALA A 354 -13.62 -17.79 -37.99
C ALA A 354 -12.66 -16.59 -38.12
N ASN A 355 -13.12 -15.38 -37.78
CA ASN A 355 -12.28 -14.17 -37.76
C ASN A 355 -11.36 -14.12 -36.54
N ALA A 356 -11.35 -15.17 -35.72
CA ALA A 356 -10.45 -15.32 -34.60
C ALA A 356 -9.82 -16.71 -34.63
N ARG A 357 -8.53 -16.78 -34.30
CA ARG A 357 -7.77 -18.03 -34.20
C ARG A 357 -6.95 -18.06 -32.93
N VAL A 358 -6.81 -19.25 -32.35
CA VAL A 358 -5.91 -19.48 -31.22
C VAL A 358 -4.47 -19.51 -31.72
N ILE A 359 -3.63 -18.62 -31.19
CA ILE A 359 -2.19 -18.58 -31.50
C ILE A 359 -1.41 -19.41 -30.50
N ASP A 360 -1.74 -19.26 -29.21
CA ASP A 360 -1.07 -19.94 -28.11
C ASP A 360 -2.13 -20.52 -27.16
N PRO A 361 -2.37 -21.85 -27.16
CA PRO A 361 -3.36 -22.49 -26.29
C PRO A 361 -2.92 -22.45 -24.83
N ALA A 362 -3.88 -22.36 -23.91
CA ALA A 362 -3.58 -22.40 -22.49
C ALA A 362 -3.09 -23.79 -22.07
N VAL A 363 -1.94 -23.83 -21.40
CA VAL A 363 -1.35 -25.04 -20.81
C VAL A 363 -1.51 -25.03 -19.29
N THR A 364 -1.52 -26.22 -18.68
CA THR A 364 -1.64 -26.35 -17.22
C THR A 364 -0.38 -25.79 -16.53
N PRO A 365 -0.51 -24.80 -15.64
CA PRO A 365 0.64 -24.10 -15.08
C PRO A 365 1.44 -24.98 -14.12
N SER A 366 2.78 -24.98 -14.24
CA SER A 366 3.72 -25.78 -13.43
C SER A 366 4.05 -25.18 -12.04
N ALA A 367 3.75 -23.90 -11.83
CA ALA A 367 3.99 -23.19 -10.57
C ALA A 367 2.79 -22.28 -10.19
N PRO A 368 2.58 -22.00 -8.91
CA PRO A 368 1.53 -21.09 -8.46
C PRO A 368 1.84 -19.64 -8.85
N PHE A 369 0.82 -18.90 -9.23
CA PHE A 369 0.90 -17.48 -9.55
C PHE A 369 0.93 -16.61 -8.29
N LYS A 370 0.13 -16.97 -7.27
CA LYS A 370 0.05 -16.28 -5.97
C LYS A 370 -0.15 -17.30 -4.83
N PRO A 371 0.24 -16.98 -3.59
CA PRO A 371 1.00 -15.79 -3.18
C PRO A 371 2.50 -15.91 -3.52
N ARG A 372 3.17 -14.76 -3.75
CA ARG A 372 4.63 -14.69 -3.92
C ARG A 372 5.33 -14.85 -2.57
N LYS A 373 5.51 -16.11 -2.14
CA LYS A 373 5.93 -16.45 -0.77
C LYS A 373 7.20 -15.72 -0.32
N GLY A 374 8.23 -15.69 -1.16
CA GLY A 374 9.49 -15.01 -0.85
C GLY A 374 9.35 -13.49 -0.66
N LEU A 375 8.51 -12.83 -1.48
CA LEU A 375 8.29 -11.38 -1.38
C LEU A 375 7.57 -11.01 -0.07
N LEU A 376 6.52 -11.77 0.29
CA LEU A 376 5.76 -11.51 1.52
C LEU A 376 6.62 -11.71 2.78
N VAL A 377 7.44 -12.77 2.80
CA VAL A 377 8.35 -13.03 3.92
C VAL A 377 9.44 -11.95 4.01
N ALA A 378 10.01 -11.53 2.89
CA ALA A 378 10.98 -10.44 2.85
C ALA A 378 10.38 -9.11 3.35
N LEU A 379 9.14 -8.79 2.95
CA LEU A 379 8.42 -7.62 3.42
C LEU A 379 8.20 -7.67 4.94
N ALA A 380 7.75 -8.82 5.47
CA ALA A 380 7.55 -9.01 6.90
C ALA A 380 8.86 -8.85 7.71
N LEU A 381 9.98 -9.35 7.19
CA LEU A 381 11.30 -9.16 7.80
C LEU A 381 11.69 -7.68 7.84
N VAL A 382 11.57 -6.95 6.73
CA VAL A 382 11.92 -5.52 6.68
C VAL A 382 11.03 -4.71 7.63
N LEU A 383 9.72 -4.93 7.59
CA LEU A 383 8.77 -4.22 8.45
C LEU A 383 9.01 -4.51 9.94
N SER A 384 9.32 -5.75 10.31
CA SER A 384 9.59 -6.11 11.70
C SER A 384 10.91 -5.52 12.24
N VAL A 385 11.96 -5.43 11.42
CA VAL A 385 13.20 -4.74 11.80
C VAL A 385 12.96 -3.24 11.98
N MET A 386 12.25 -2.61 11.05
CA MET A 386 11.90 -1.18 11.15
C MET A 386 11.06 -0.89 12.39
N PHE A 387 10.04 -1.70 12.65
CA PHE A 387 9.20 -1.57 13.83
C PHE A 387 9.98 -1.84 15.12
N GLY A 388 10.87 -2.83 15.13
CA GLY A 388 11.76 -3.10 16.25
C GLY A 388 12.71 -1.94 16.57
N ALA A 389 13.28 -1.31 15.53
CA ALA A 389 14.12 -0.12 15.68
C ALA A 389 13.31 1.07 16.22
N LEU A 390 12.12 1.31 15.70
CA LEU A 390 11.21 2.35 16.20
C LEU A 390 10.87 2.14 17.69
N LEU A 391 10.53 0.89 18.06
CA LEU A 391 10.23 0.53 19.44
C LEU A 391 11.45 0.73 20.36
N ALA A 392 12.66 0.43 19.88
CA ALA A 392 13.90 0.67 20.62
C ALA A 392 14.10 2.16 20.92
N PHE A 393 13.89 3.05 19.95
CA PHE A 393 13.94 4.49 20.16
C PHE A 393 12.85 4.98 21.13
N MET A 394 11.63 4.46 20.99
CA MET A 394 10.53 4.80 21.90
C MET A 394 10.83 4.39 23.35
N LEU A 395 11.39 3.19 23.55
CA LEU A 395 11.78 2.72 24.89
C LEU A 395 12.94 3.52 25.47
N ASP A 396 13.86 4.01 24.65
CA ASP A 396 14.96 4.88 25.10
C ASP A 396 14.47 6.29 25.45
N TYR A 397 13.58 6.85 24.63
CA TYR A 397 12.98 8.17 24.86
C TYR A 397 12.19 8.26 26.18
N LEU A 398 11.55 7.17 26.59
CA LEU A 398 10.80 7.11 27.85
C LEU A 398 11.69 6.95 29.10
N ASP A 399 12.98 6.67 28.94
CA ASP A 399 13.94 6.44 30.03
C ASP A 399 14.60 7.75 30.49
N SER A 400 14.09 8.32 31.60
CA SER A 400 14.48 9.65 32.11
C SER A 400 15.42 9.62 33.34
N THR A 401 16.31 8.63 33.40
CA THR A 401 17.21 8.38 34.54
C THR A 401 18.67 8.78 34.27
N PHE A 402 19.44 9.04 35.34
CA PHE A 402 20.89 9.34 35.24
C PHE A 402 21.73 8.08 35.04
N LYS A 403 22.51 8.05 33.96
CA LYS A 403 23.32 6.88 33.55
C LYS A 403 24.82 7.12 33.65
N GLY A 404 25.28 8.37 33.64
CA GLY A 404 26.71 8.71 33.70
C GLY A 404 27.01 10.18 34.00
N ALA A 405 28.27 10.56 33.77
CA ALA A 405 28.82 11.89 34.11
C ALA A 405 28.17 13.03 33.35
N GLU A 406 28.08 12.88 32.04
CA GLU A 406 27.50 13.87 31.14
C GLU A 406 26.06 14.21 31.56
N ASP A 407 25.26 13.20 31.92
CA ASP A 407 23.89 13.43 32.39
C ASP A 407 23.83 14.34 33.62
N VAL A 408 24.80 14.24 34.53
CA VAL A 408 24.84 15.04 35.76
C VAL A 408 25.24 16.47 35.43
N GLU A 409 26.32 16.65 34.68
CA GLU A 409 26.87 17.97 34.36
C GLU A 409 25.92 18.76 33.44
N ASP A 410 25.42 18.13 32.37
CA ASP A 410 24.55 18.79 31.39
C ASP A 410 23.17 19.14 31.96
N LYS A 411 22.57 18.24 32.76
CA LYS A 411 21.18 18.39 33.21
C LYS A 411 21.03 19.13 34.54
N LEU A 412 22.05 19.08 35.40
CA LEU A 412 22.01 19.70 36.73
C LEU A 412 22.95 20.91 36.86
N GLY A 413 23.95 21.06 36.00
CA GLY A 413 24.93 22.14 36.07
C GLY A 413 25.83 22.09 37.32
N VAL A 414 26.00 20.89 37.90
CA VAL A 414 26.87 20.64 39.07
C VAL A 414 27.94 19.62 38.74
N SER A 415 29.12 19.78 39.34
CA SER A 415 30.27 18.91 39.07
C SER A 415 30.03 17.46 39.51
N MET A 416 30.46 16.49 38.70
CA MET A 416 30.54 15.10 39.13
C MET A 416 31.78 14.89 40.02
N LEU A 417 31.59 14.44 41.27
CA LEU A 417 32.69 14.07 42.17
C LEU A 417 33.20 12.64 41.91
N GLY A 418 32.31 11.74 41.50
CA GLY A 418 32.70 10.38 41.08
C GLY A 418 31.52 9.43 40.88
N MET A 419 31.82 8.30 40.22
CA MET A 419 30.89 7.19 40.00
C MET A 419 31.24 6.02 40.91
N VAL A 420 30.27 5.60 41.74
CA VAL A 420 30.46 4.50 42.67
C VAL A 420 29.75 3.24 42.15
N PRO A 421 30.46 2.11 41.96
CA PRO A 421 29.91 0.92 41.31
C PRO A 421 28.86 0.21 42.15
N LEU A 422 27.88 -0.42 41.48
CA LEU A 422 26.91 -1.31 42.11
C LEU A 422 27.59 -2.59 42.59
N VAL A 423 27.67 -2.77 43.90
CA VAL A 423 28.15 -4.01 44.53
C VAL A 423 26.97 -4.94 44.85
N LYS A 424 27.05 -6.20 44.39
CA LYS A 424 26.08 -7.25 44.74
C LYS A 424 26.41 -7.83 46.12
N GLN A 425 25.71 -7.41 47.16
CA GLN A 425 25.89 -7.92 48.52
C GLN A 425 25.05 -9.19 48.76
N LYS A 426 25.63 -10.20 49.43
CA LYS A 426 24.88 -11.31 50.03
C LYS A 426 24.38 -10.85 51.41
N LYS A 427 23.12 -11.17 51.76
CA LYS A 427 22.38 -10.72 52.96
C LYS A 427 23.07 -10.87 54.33
N LYS A 428 24.25 -11.49 54.43
CA LYS A 428 24.90 -11.88 55.69
C LYS A 428 26.22 -11.16 56.02
N ASP A 429 26.81 -10.43 55.06
CA ASP A 429 28.00 -9.60 55.33
C ASP A 429 27.55 -8.16 55.58
N SER A 430 27.99 -7.58 56.70
CA SER A 430 27.74 -6.19 57.11
C SER A 430 28.31 -5.22 56.09
N GLY A 431 27.52 -4.97 55.03
CA GLY A 431 27.92 -4.34 53.78
C GLY A 431 28.12 -2.83 53.82
N ALA A 432 28.72 -2.29 54.87
CA ALA A 432 28.95 -0.86 54.98
C ALA A 432 30.41 -0.44 54.93
N LEU A 433 31.35 -1.32 55.29
CA LEU A 433 32.79 -1.07 55.19
C LEU A 433 33.32 -1.53 53.82
N LEU A 434 32.59 -1.20 52.75
CA LEU A 434 32.93 -1.62 51.38
C LEU A 434 34.31 -1.11 50.91
N PHE A 435 34.76 0.00 51.48
CA PHE A 435 36.09 0.56 51.23
C PHE A 435 37.23 -0.28 51.80
N LEU A 436 37.01 -0.90 52.97
CA LEU A 436 38.02 -1.74 53.66
C LEU A 436 37.95 -3.21 53.21
N ASP A 437 36.93 -3.61 52.45
CA ASP A 437 36.82 -4.96 51.91
C ASP A 437 37.78 -5.18 50.73
N ASP A 438 38.82 -5.98 50.96
CA ASP A 438 39.81 -6.36 49.93
C ASP A 438 39.20 -7.01 48.69
N LYS A 439 37.99 -7.57 48.79
CA LYS A 439 37.26 -8.15 47.64
C LYS A 439 36.63 -7.08 46.75
N GLN A 440 36.48 -5.84 47.23
CA GLN A 440 35.77 -4.75 46.58
C GLN A 440 36.71 -3.64 46.09
N LYS A 441 37.87 -4.01 45.52
CA LYS A 441 38.89 -3.06 45.04
C LYS A 441 38.35 -1.95 44.14
N SER A 442 37.43 -2.27 43.23
CA SER A 442 36.82 -1.28 42.33
C SER A 442 35.96 -0.25 43.06
N TYR A 443 35.30 -0.65 44.16
CA TYR A 443 34.53 0.28 44.99
C TYR A 443 35.46 1.17 45.80
N ALA A 444 36.51 0.59 46.40
CA ALA A 444 37.50 1.34 47.14
C ALA A 444 38.18 2.40 46.26
N GLU A 445 38.55 2.07 45.02
CA GLU A 445 39.17 3.02 44.09
C GLU A 445 38.22 4.14 43.64
N ALA A 446 36.95 3.80 43.39
CA ALA A 446 35.92 4.80 43.13
C ALA A 446 35.76 5.77 44.30
N MET A 447 35.82 5.29 45.54
CA MET A 447 35.74 6.16 46.73
C MET A 447 37.02 6.98 46.96
N ARG A 448 38.21 6.45 46.62
CA ARG A 448 39.46 7.25 46.58
C ARG A 448 39.35 8.38 45.57
N THR A 449 38.74 8.12 44.42
CA THR A 449 38.47 9.14 43.39
C THR A 449 37.54 10.21 43.94
N VAL A 450 36.41 9.82 44.55
CA VAL A 450 35.49 10.77 45.21
C VAL A 450 36.21 11.60 46.27
N ARG A 451 37.03 10.98 47.12
CA ARG A 451 37.84 11.68 48.13
C ARG A 451 38.74 12.73 47.49
N THR A 452 39.50 12.34 46.46
CA THR A 452 40.38 13.27 45.75
C THR A 452 39.59 14.45 45.17
N SER A 453 38.44 14.20 44.53
CA SER A 453 37.57 15.26 44.00
C SER A 453 37.05 16.21 45.10
N VAL A 454 36.69 15.66 46.27
CA VAL A 454 36.23 16.46 47.43
C VAL A 454 37.37 17.32 48.01
N VAL A 455 38.59 16.79 48.08
CA VAL A 455 39.76 17.55 48.55
C VAL A 455 40.12 18.66 47.53
N LEU A 456 40.13 18.35 46.23
CA LEU A 456 40.45 19.30 45.17
C LEU A 456 39.43 20.43 45.05
N SER A 457 38.13 20.16 45.29
CA SER A 457 37.10 21.19 45.23
C SER A 457 37.22 22.24 46.35
N GLY A 458 38.06 22.00 47.36
CA GLY A 458 38.33 22.89 48.48
C GLY A 458 39.81 23.23 48.65
N ILE A 459 40.60 23.24 47.57
CA ILE A 459 42.06 23.44 47.68
C ILE A 459 42.44 24.79 48.33
N ASP A 460 41.72 25.86 47.96
CA ASP A 460 41.95 27.21 48.53
C ASP A 460 41.20 27.41 49.85
N LYS A 461 40.01 26.82 49.97
CA LYS A 461 39.18 26.85 51.18
C LYS A 461 38.73 25.43 51.52
N PRO A 462 39.45 24.73 52.43
CA PRO A 462 39.12 23.37 52.79
C PRO A 462 37.70 23.25 53.33
N HIS A 463 36.92 22.35 52.72
CA HIS A 463 35.57 22.00 53.18
C HIS A 463 35.66 21.19 54.47
N LYS A 464 35.58 21.86 55.62
CA LYS A 464 35.79 21.23 56.93
C LYS A 464 34.57 20.42 57.36
N THR A 465 33.37 20.98 57.15
CA THR A 465 32.09 20.33 57.41
C THR A 465 31.37 20.00 56.09
N ILE A 466 31.11 18.72 55.85
CA ILE A 466 30.52 18.22 54.60
C ILE A 466 29.22 17.48 54.90
N LEU A 467 28.12 18.00 54.37
CA LEU A 467 26.81 17.38 54.46
C LEU A 467 26.56 16.43 53.28
N MET A 468 26.17 15.20 53.58
CA MET A 468 25.80 14.18 52.60
C MET A 468 24.28 14.07 52.56
N THR A 469 23.66 14.32 51.40
CA THR A 469 22.20 14.22 51.24
C THR A 469 21.80 13.63 49.88
N SER A 470 20.52 13.37 49.68
CA SER A 470 19.97 12.77 48.46
C SER A 470 18.54 13.26 48.21
N SER A 471 17.93 12.93 47.07
CA SER A 471 16.54 13.32 46.79
C SER A 471 15.56 12.47 47.58
N VAL A 472 15.75 11.15 47.54
CA VAL A 472 14.84 10.15 48.08
C VAL A 472 15.58 9.10 48.92
N PRO A 473 14.86 8.33 49.77
CA PRO A 473 15.49 7.24 50.52
C PRO A 473 16.15 6.19 49.62
N SER A 474 17.13 5.47 50.17
CA SER A 474 17.79 4.31 49.51
C SER A 474 18.67 4.62 48.30
N GLU A 475 19.07 5.88 48.12
CA GLU A 475 20.09 6.28 47.12
C GLU A 475 21.53 5.96 47.56
N GLY A 476 21.70 5.57 48.83
CA GLY A 476 22.99 5.15 49.40
C GLY A 476 23.80 6.30 49.98
N LYS A 477 23.14 7.35 50.47
CA LYS A 477 23.69 8.46 51.25
C LYS A 477 24.57 7.97 52.42
N SER A 478 24.01 7.15 53.31
CA SER A 478 24.66 6.65 54.52
C SER A 478 25.84 5.71 54.22
N THR A 479 25.72 4.91 53.15
CA THR A 479 26.85 4.09 52.68
C THR A 479 27.96 4.97 52.11
N SER A 480 27.63 5.98 51.31
CA SER A 480 28.62 6.88 50.70
C SER A 480 29.28 7.78 51.75
N SER A 481 28.53 8.28 52.73
CA SER A 481 29.05 9.09 53.84
C SER A 481 30.04 8.30 54.69
N THR A 482 29.67 7.07 55.07
CA THR A 482 30.54 6.17 55.85
C THR A 482 31.83 5.88 55.09
N ASN A 483 31.74 5.46 53.82
CA ASN A 483 32.93 5.08 53.05
C ASN A 483 33.81 6.28 52.67
N LEU A 484 33.21 7.46 52.45
CA LEU A 484 33.96 8.70 52.25
C LEU A 484 34.70 9.11 53.53
N ALA A 485 34.05 9.01 54.70
CA ALA A 485 34.68 9.29 55.98
C ALA A 485 35.88 8.37 56.22
N ILE A 486 35.74 7.06 55.98
CA ILE A 486 36.85 6.09 56.10
C ILE A 486 37.97 6.43 55.11
N ALA A 487 37.63 6.76 53.86
CA ALA A 487 38.64 7.11 52.86
C ALA A 487 39.45 8.36 53.25
N LEU A 488 38.81 9.35 53.87
CA LEU A 488 39.44 10.55 54.42
C LEU A 488 40.23 10.26 55.72
N GLY A 489 39.74 9.36 56.57
CA GLY A 489 40.37 8.92 57.82
C GLY A 489 41.75 8.29 57.63
N GLN A 490 42.06 7.81 56.42
CA GLN A 490 43.41 7.37 56.07
C GLN A 490 44.45 8.49 56.02
N MET A 491 44.03 9.76 55.97
CA MET A 491 44.89 10.92 55.74
C MET A 491 44.72 12.02 56.79
N GLU A 492 43.53 12.13 57.39
CA GLU A 492 43.12 13.25 58.25
C GLU A 492 42.34 12.72 59.47
N ARG A 493 42.19 13.54 60.53
CA ARG A 493 41.29 13.19 61.64
C ARG A 493 39.85 13.50 61.27
N VAL A 494 39.02 12.47 61.13
CA VAL A 494 37.65 12.57 60.60
C VAL A 494 36.61 12.16 61.65
N LEU A 495 35.57 12.99 61.78
CA LEU A 495 34.36 12.68 62.53
C LEU A 495 33.19 12.39 61.57
N LEU A 496 32.57 11.23 61.71
CA LEU A 496 31.31 10.87 61.03
C LEU A 496 30.12 11.09 61.97
N ILE A 497 29.18 11.93 61.57
CA ILE A 497 27.97 12.26 62.35
C ILE A 497 26.73 11.64 61.68
N ASP A 498 25.95 10.84 62.41
CA ASP A 498 24.62 10.38 61.97
C ASP A 498 23.55 11.40 62.36
N ALA A 499 23.28 12.37 61.47
CA ALA A 499 22.23 13.37 61.65
C ALA A 499 20.88 12.95 61.03
N ASP A 500 20.74 11.70 60.54
CA ASP A 500 19.43 11.12 60.19
C ASP A 500 18.74 10.60 61.45
N LEU A 501 18.32 11.54 62.30
CA LEU A 501 17.63 11.26 63.57
C LEU A 501 16.27 10.57 63.39
N ARG A 502 15.76 10.47 62.16
CA ARG A 502 14.47 9.84 61.85
C ARG A 502 14.64 8.36 61.55
N LYS A 503 15.68 8.01 60.80
CA LYS A 503 16.00 6.63 60.45
C LYS A 503 17.51 6.42 60.53
N PRO A 504 18.07 6.39 61.76
CA PRO A 504 19.51 6.27 61.94
C PRO A 504 19.98 4.93 61.40
N THR A 505 21.10 4.96 60.68
CA THR A 505 21.63 3.75 60.02
C THR A 505 23.07 3.47 60.37
N ILE A 506 23.87 4.48 60.74
CA ILE A 506 25.32 4.35 60.88
C ILE A 506 25.68 3.39 62.01
N ALA A 507 25.03 3.50 63.18
CA ALA A 507 25.30 2.61 64.31
C ALA A 507 25.10 1.13 63.95
N LYS A 508 24.01 0.81 63.24
CA LYS A 508 23.73 -0.55 62.77
C LYS A 508 24.72 -1.02 61.70
N VAL A 509 25.10 -0.10 60.81
CA VAL A 509 26.00 -0.32 59.68
C VAL A 509 27.42 -0.63 60.15
N LEU A 510 27.89 0.07 61.18
CA LEU A 510 29.23 -0.06 61.76
C LEU A 510 29.28 -1.05 62.93
N ASN A 511 28.17 -1.75 63.22
CA ASN A 511 28.05 -2.70 64.33
C ASN A 511 28.42 -2.07 65.70
N LEU A 512 28.04 -0.80 65.90
CA LEU A 512 28.23 -0.06 67.15
C LEU A 512 27.12 -0.41 68.16
N PRO A 513 27.37 -0.23 69.46
CA PRO A 513 26.39 -0.57 70.49
C PRO A 513 25.06 0.17 70.26
N PRO A 514 23.92 -0.53 70.32
CA PRO A 514 22.61 0.11 70.20
C PRO A 514 22.35 1.00 71.42
N ASN A 515 21.64 2.10 71.22
CA ASN A 515 21.24 3.07 72.27
C ASN A 515 22.39 3.79 73.00
N SER A 516 23.60 3.83 72.43
CA SER A 516 24.63 4.75 72.91
C SER A 516 24.14 6.20 72.84
N PRO A 517 24.47 7.05 73.83
CA PRO A 517 24.18 8.47 73.74
C PRO A 517 24.89 9.06 72.51
N GLY A 518 24.24 9.98 71.80
CA GLY A 518 24.76 10.51 70.55
C GLY A 518 24.37 11.95 70.27
N LEU A 519 24.23 12.31 69.00
CA LEU A 519 23.98 13.69 68.55
C LEU A 519 22.78 14.33 69.25
N SER A 520 21.66 13.62 69.36
CA SER A 520 20.47 14.15 70.03
C SER A 520 20.75 14.48 71.51
N ASN A 521 21.52 13.64 72.20
CA ASN A 521 21.88 13.81 73.60
C ASN A 521 22.84 14.98 73.81
N LEU A 522 23.83 15.14 72.92
CA LEU A 522 24.79 16.25 72.96
C LEU A 522 24.11 17.59 72.76
N VAL A 523 23.28 17.73 71.72
CA VAL A 523 22.58 19.00 71.45
C VAL A 523 21.57 19.32 72.56
N ALA A 524 20.97 18.31 73.17
CA ALA A 524 20.10 18.47 74.33
C ALA A 524 20.85 18.80 75.64
N GLY A 525 22.17 18.59 75.71
CA GLY A 525 22.99 18.79 76.91
C GLY A 525 22.81 17.70 77.98
N THR A 526 22.45 16.49 77.56
CA THR A 526 22.17 15.34 78.45
C THR A 526 23.32 14.35 78.57
N ALA A 527 24.39 14.52 77.76
CA ALA A 527 25.59 13.70 77.76
C ALA A 527 26.80 14.56 77.41
N THR A 528 28.01 14.09 77.71
CA THR A 528 29.27 14.78 77.38
C THR A 528 29.83 14.30 76.03
N VAL A 529 30.78 15.04 75.46
CA VAL A 529 31.39 14.73 74.15
C VAL A 529 32.11 13.38 74.21
N GLU A 530 32.79 13.13 75.32
CA GLU A 530 33.55 11.91 75.59
C GLU A 530 32.65 10.67 75.67
N ASP A 531 31.41 10.82 76.16
CA ASP A 531 30.44 9.72 76.24
C ASP A 531 29.80 9.37 74.88
N CYS A 532 29.80 10.33 73.95
CA CYS A 532 29.03 10.25 72.70
C CYS A 532 29.85 9.93 71.45
N ILE A 533 31.15 10.23 71.47
CA ILE A 533 32.05 9.97 70.35
C ILE A 533 32.72 8.61 70.54
N LEU A 534 32.56 7.74 69.54
CA LEU A 534 33.14 6.40 69.53
C LEU A 534 34.28 6.34 68.51
N HIS A 535 35.48 5.99 68.97
CA HIS A 535 36.64 5.79 68.10
C HIS A 535 36.60 4.41 67.42
N MET A 536 36.85 4.37 66.12
CA MET A 536 36.97 3.13 65.34
C MET A 536 38.42 2.92 64.90
N GLU A 537 39.14 2.01 65.56
CA GLU A 537 40.54 1.70 65.26
C GLU A 537 40.72 1.19 63.81
N ASP A 538 39.88 0.27 63.36
CA ASP A 538 39.99 -0.35 62.03
C ASP A 538 39.86 0.64 60.86
N ALA A 539 39.18 1.77 61.09
CA ALA A 539 38.87 2.78 60.08
C ALA A 539 39.61 4.11 60.30
N ASN A 540 40.27 4.28 61.45
CA ASN A 540 40.89 5.53 61.90
C ASN A 540 39.93 6.74 61.80
N ILE A 541 38.69 6.56 62.25
CA ILE A 541 37.68 7.63 62.30
C ILE A 541 36.97 7.63 63.66
N ASP A 542 36.46 8.78 64.03
CA ASP A 542 35.54 8.94 65.14
C ASP A 542 34.10 8.98 64.64
N VAL A 543 33.17 8.43 65.41
CA VAL A 543 31.76 8.31 65.02
C VAL A 543 30.87 8.88 66.11
N LEU A 544 30.04 9.86 65.75
CA LEU A 544 28.94 10.36 66.56
C LEU A 544 27.62 9.81 66.01
N THR A 545 27.06 8.83 66.71
CA THR A 545 25.77 8.24 66.32
C THR A 545 24.61 9.21 66.57
N SER A 546 23.40 8.89 66.10
CA SER A 546 22.22 9.75 66.28
C SER A 546 21.82 9.95 67.74
N GLY A 547 22.16 8.97 68.61
CA GLY A 547 21.59 8.85 69.95
C GLY A 547 20.13 8.39 69.92
N LEU A 548 19.42 8.62 71.03
CA LEU A 548 17.99 8.36 71.14
C LEU A 548 17.21 9.26 70.17
N ILE A 549 16.24 8.70 69.44
CA ILE A 549 15.42 9.44 68.48
C ILE A 549 14.59 10.50 69.25
N PRO A 550 14.82 11.81 69.02
CA PRO A 550 14.08 12.86 69.71
C PRO A 550 12.67 13.00 69.12
N PRO A 551 11.69 13.55 69.88
CA PRO A 551 10.34 13.79 69.38
C PRO A 551 10.30 14.81 68.22
N ASN A 552 11.18 15.81 68.25
CA ASN A 552 11.28 16.88 67.23
C ASN A 552 12.69 16.96 66.60
N PRO A 553 13.07 16.06 65.66
CA PRO A 553 14.38 16.07 65.01
C PRO A 553 14.75 17.39 64.32
N SER A 554 13.81 17.98 63.58
CA SER A 554 14.06 19.19 62.78
C SER A 554 14.39 20.40 63.63
N GLU A 555 13.73 20.55 64.78
CA GLU A 555 13.92 21.67 65.69
C GLU A 555 15.32 21.62 66.33
N LEU A 556 15.74 20.42 66.75
CA LEU A 556 17.06 20.17 67.31
C LEU A 556 18.17 20.50 66.31
N LEU A 557 18.05 20.03 65.07
CA LEU A 557 19.03 20.30 63.99
C LEU A 557 19.01 21.76 63.51
N SER A 558 17.92 22.49 63.75
CA SER A 558 17.80 23.92 63.45
C SER A 558 18.29 24.85 64.56
N SER A 559 18.61 24.28 65.73
CA SER A 559 18.96 25.07 66.91
C SER A 559 20.36 25.67 66.84
N GLN A 560 20.56 26.82 67.50
CA GLN A 560 21.89 27.43 67.64
C GLN A 560 22.87 26.48 68.34
N LYS A 561 22.38 25.65 69.28
CA LYS A 561 23.18 24.63 69.98
C LYS A 561 23.83 23.64 69.02
N PHE A 562 23.13 23.23 67.96
CA PHE A 562 23.70 22.34 66.95
C PHE A 562 24.81 23.03 66.13
N ALA A 563 24.60 24.30 65.76
CA ALA A 563 25.62 25.08 65.07
C ALA A 563 26.87 25.29 65.96
N ASP A 564 26.68 25.63 67.24
CA ASP A 564 27.77 25.80 68.20
C ASP A 564 28.53 24.49 68.44
N LEU A 565 27.81 23.36 68.51
CA LEU A 565 28.39 22.02 68.59
C LEU A 565 29.26 21.71 67.37
N LEU A 566 28.78 21.99 66.15
CA LEU A 566 29.57 21.80 64.94
C LEU A 566 30.81 22.69 64.92
N HIS A 567 30.70 23.95 65.34
CA HIS A 567 31.86 24.85 65.44
C HIS A 567 32.89 24.37 66.45
N MET A 568 32.44 23.86 67.61
CA MET A 568 33.32 23.29 68.63
C MET A 568 34.03 22.03 68.10
N LEU A 569 33.28 21.08 67.52
CA LEU A 569 33.85 19.86 66.94
C LEU A 569 34.81 20.17 65.79
N ALA A 570 34.51 21.19 64.99
CA ALA A 570 35.38 21.64 63.90
C ALA A 570 36.71 22.21 64.40
N GLN A 571 36.93 22.47 65.70
CA GLN A 571 38.26 22.80 66.21
C GLN A 571 39.13 21.54 66.40
N SER A 572 38.50 20.42 66.72
CA SER A 572 39.18 19.17 67.07
C SER A 572 39.39 18.22 65.90
N TYR A 573 38.59 18.33 64.84
CA TYR A 573 38.67 17.46 63.65
C TYR A 573 39.13 18.23 62.43
N ASP A 574 39.85 17.55 61.53
CA ASP A 574 40.26 18.11 60.25
C ASP A 574 39.10 18.03 59.25
N ARG A 575 38.26 17.00 59.38
CA ARG A 575 37.05 16.81 58.57
C ARG A 575 35.87 16.30 59.40
N ILE A 576 34.68 16.80 59.08
CA ILE A 576 33.41 16.33 59.65
C ILE A 576 32.48 15.95 58.49
N ILE A 577 32.07 14.68 58.43
CA ILE A 577 31.11 14.16 57.45
C ILE A 577 29.77 13.96 58.16
N ILE A 578 28.70 14.57 57.64
CA ILE A 578 27.37 14.53 58.25
C ILE A 578 26.43 13.74 57.34
N ASP A 579 25.95 12.57 57.77
CA ASP A 579 24.86 11.87 57.09
C ASP A 579 23.52 12.52 57.43
N SER A 580 22.68 12.78 56.43
CA SER A 580 21.43 13.52 56.60
C SER A 580 20.27 12.84 55.88
N PRO A 581 19.01 13.09 56.30
CA PRO A 581 17.86 12.54 55.59
C PRO A 581 17.70 13.17 54.18
N PRO A 582 16.92 12.56 53.28
CA PRO A 582 16.74 13.05 51.91
C PRO A 582 15.99 14.39 51.84
N THR A 583 16.38 15.27 50.91
CA THR A 583 15.88 16.65 50.76
C THR A 583 14.41 16.75 50.38
N LEU A 584 13.84 15.74 49.70
CA LEU A 584 12.43 15.75 49.33
C LEU A 584 11.52 15.21 50.44
N LEU A 585 12.08 14.44 51.38
CA LEU A 585 11.29 13.84 52.45
C LEU A 585 11.07 14.82 53.61
N VAL A 586 12.12 15.54 54.01
CA VAL A 586 12.11 16.45 55.17
C VAL A 586 13.04 17.64 54.97
N SER A 587 12.88 18.67 55.79
CA SER A 587 13.65 19.92 55.70
C SER A 587 15.01 19.87 56.42
N ASP A 588 15.32 18.79 57.14
CA ASP A 588 16.49 18.71 58.03
C ASP A 588 17.81 18.97 57.28
N ALA A 589 18.00 18.35 56.11
CA ALA A 589 19.17 18.58 55.27
C ALA A 589 19.25 20.02 54.73
N LEU A 590 18.10 20.67 54.45
CA LEU A 590 18.08 22.07 54.01
C LEU A 590 18.52 23.02 55.12
N VAL A 591 18.13 22.72 56.37
CA VAL A 591 18.52 23.53 57.52
C VAL A 591 20.01 23.34 57.82
N MET A 592 20.49 22.09 57.89
CA MET A 592 21.91 21.80 58.12
C MET A 592 22.79 22.38 57.00
N SER A 593 22.31 22.44 55.76
CA SER A 593 23.08 22.98 54.64
C SER A 593 23.49 24.46 54.80
N LYS A 594 22.88 25.19 55.73
CA LYS A 594 23.21 26.60 56.01
C LYS A 594 24.39 26.79 56.97
N VAL A 595 24.73 25.76 57.74
CA VAL A 595 25.76 25.80 58.80
C VAL A 595 26.96 24.89 58.49
N VAL A 596 27.05 24.40 57.25
CA VAL A 596 28.15 23.56 56.76
C VAL A 596 28.91 24.26 55.63
N ASP A 597 30.16 23.86 55.42
CA ASP A 597 31.02 24.42 54.37
C ASP A 597 30.68 23.88 52.98
N ALA A 598 30.24 22.63 52.90
CA ALA A 598 29.94 21.95 51.64
C ALA A 598 28.78 20.95 51.73
N VAL A 599 28.11 20.76 50.60
CA VAL A 599 27.07 19.74 50.40
C VAL A 599 27.47 18.84 49.24
N VAL A 600 27.47 17.52 49.50
CA VAL A 600 27.64 16.48 48.50
C VAL A 600 26.30 15.78 48.28
N TYR A 601 25.87 15.74 47.03
CA TYR A 601 24.57 15.19 46.65
C TYR A 601 24.71 13.78 46.07
N VAL A 602 23.97 12.81 46.61
CA VAL A 602 24.03 11.41 46.18
C VAL A 602 22.83 11.06 45.31
N ILE A 603 23.08 10.57 44.09
CA ILE A 603 22.05 10.13 43.14
C ILE A 603 22.19 8.64 42.89
N ARG A 604 21.07 7.90 42.83
CA ARG A 604 21.10 6.50 42.39
C ARG A 604 20.96 6.37 40.87
N SER A 605 21.99 5.79 40.24
CA SER A 605 22.01 5.52 38.80
C SER A 605 20.92 4.54 38.34
N ASP A 606 20.44 4.71 37.11
CA ASP A 606 19.38 3.91 36.44
C ASP A 606 18.01 3.91 37.15
N ILE A 607 17.82 4.70 38.21
CA ILE A 607 16.62 4.63 39.07
C ILE A 607 16.04 6.01 39.37
N THR A 608 16.85 6.96 39.85
CA THR A 608 16.32 8.28 40.19
C THR A 608 16.15 9.10 38.91
N THR A 609 14.96 9.67 38.71
CA THR A 609 14.64 10.43 37.50
C THR A 609 15.24 11.84 37.53
N HIS A 610 15.46 12.43 36.35
CA HIS A 610 15.96 13.81 36.23
C HIS A 610 15.12 14.81 37.02
N GLN A 611 13.80 14.69 36.96
CA GLN A 611 12.88 15.62 37.62
C GLN A 611 12.96 15.52 39.15
N THR A 612 13.08 14.31 39.70
CA THR A 612 13.23 14.10 41.14
C THR A 612 14.52 14.74 41.65
N VAL A 613 15.65 14.50 40.98
CA VAL A 613 16.93 15.09 41.36
C VAL A 613 16.91 16.61 41.23
N ARG A 614 16.43 17.13 40.09
CA ARG A 614 16.34 18.57 39.85
C ARG A 614 15.52 19.27 40.93
N THR A 615 14.42 18.67 41.36
CA THR A 615 13.59 19.21 42.46
C THR A 615 14.39 19.27 43.77
N GLY A 616 15.15 18.22 44.09
CA GLY A 616 15.96 18.18 45.31
C GLY A 616 17.13 19.17 45.30
N VAL A 617 17.88 19.23 44.20
CA VAL A 617 18.98 20.19 43.99
C VAL A 617 18.45 21.63 44.02
N ASN A 618 17.33 21.92 43.35
CA ASN A 618 16.74 23.26 43.37
C ASN A 618 16.33 23.72 44.77
N ARG A 619 15.87 22.81 45.65
CA ARG A 619 15.56 23.16 47.05
C ARG A 619 16.81 23.57 47.83
N LEU A 620 17.95 22.92 47.58
CA LEU A 620 19.24 23.29 48.17
C LEU A 620 19.76 24.62 47.62
N LEU A 621 19.66 24.82 46.29
CA LEU A 621 20.04 26.09 45.66
C LEU A 621 19.17 27.25 46.16
N ALA A 622 17.88 27.03 46.39
CA ALA A 622 16.96 28.05 46.93
C ALA A 622 17.37 28.55 48.33
N VAL A 623 17.99 27.70 49.15
CA VAL A 623 18.54 28.09 50.46
C VAL A 623 20.01 28.51 50.40
N LYS A 624 20.58 28.64 49.19
CA LYS A 624 21.99 28.95 48.93
C LYS A 624 22.97 27.95 49.57
N ALA A 625 22.60 26.67 49.59
CA ALA A 625 23.47 25.61 50.06
C ALA A 625 24.75 25.51 49.19
N PRO A 626 25.93 25.31 49.80
CA PRO A 626 27.20 25.21 49.07
C PRO A 626 27.38 23.82 48.45
N ILE A 627 26.66 23.52 47.35
CA ILE A 627 26.77 22.22 46.66
C ILE A 627 28.10 22.15 45.90
N ILE A 628 29.00 21.25 46.32
CA ILE A 628 30.31 21.07 45.69
C ILE A 628 30.32 20.02 44.57
N GLY A 629 29.30 19.16 44.53
CA GLY A 629 29.11 18.21 43.44
C GLY A 629 28.29 16.99 43.82
N VAL A 630 28.27 16.03 42.90
CA VAL A 630 27.40 14.85 42.93
C VAL A 630 28.21 13.55 42.96
N ILE A 631 27.77 12.60 43.79
CA ILE A 631 28.17 11.19 43.69
C ILE A 631 27.07 10.42 42.97
N LEU A 632 27.39 9.88 41.80
CA LEU A 632 26.49 8.95 41.11
C LEU A 632 26.75 7.54 41.65
N ASN A 633 25.83 7.06 42.49
CA ASN A 633 25.97 5.82 43.23
C ASN A 633 25.26 4.65 42.55
N LYS A 634 25.73 3.43 42.85
CA LYS A 634 25.20 2.15 42.33
C LYS A 634 25.22 2.08 40.79
N VAL A 635 26.27 2.61 40.18
CA VAL A 635 26.45 2.59 38.73
C VAL A 635 26.73 1.16 38.26
N ASN A 636 25.99 0.71 37.26
CA ASN A 636 26.32 -0.54 36.59
C ASN A 636 27.48 -0.30 35.61
N MET A 637 28.71 -0.53 36.05
CA MET A 637 29.92 -0.25 35.26
C MET A 637 29.93 -0.93 33.89
N LYS A 638 29.34 -2.13 33.76
CA LYS A 638 29.24 -2.82 32.47
C LYS A 638 28.31 -2.08 31.50
N LYS A 639 27.19 -1.57 32.00
CA LYS A 639 26.27 -0.74 31.21
C LYS A 639 26.89 0.63 30.93
N ALA A 640 27.43 1.30 31.94
CA ALA A 640 28.04 2.63 31.80
C ALA A 640 29.18 2.64 30.78
N ALA A 641 30.03 1.60 30.75
CA ALA A 641 31.06 1.45 29.73
C ALA A 641 30.49 1.30 28.30
N GLN A 642 29.33 0.65 28.16
CA GLN A 642 28.61 0.54 26.88
C GLN A 642 27.94 1.86 26.47
N TYR A 643 27.51 2.68 27.45
CA TYR A 643 26.86 3.96 27.20
C TYR A 643 27.84 5.10 26.87
N TYR A 644 28.94 5.25 27.62
CA TYR A 644 29.83 6.42 27.54
C TYR A 644 31.23 6.12 26.97
N GLY A 645 31.50 4.87 26.54
CA GLY A 645 32.77 4.52 25.89
C GLY A 645 34.01 4.83 26.74
N ALA A 646 35.08 5.31 26.09
CA ALA A 646 36.39 5.59 26.68
C ALA A 646 36.40 6.74 27.72
N TYR A 647 35.33 7.51 27.83
CA TYR A 647 35.19 8.55 28.86
C TYR A 647 34.84 7.95 30.23
N SER A 648 34.08 6.84 30.24
CA SER A 648 33.81 6.09 31.46
C SER A 648 35.09 5.50 32.08
N SER A 649 36.10 5.16 31.26
CA SER A 649 37.40 4.68 31.75
C SER A 649 38.20 5.73 32.52
N TYR A 650 38.02 7.03 32.23
CA TYR A 650 38.70 8.10 32.98
C TYR A 650 38.24 8.15 34.44
N TYR A 651 36.94 7.96 34.68
CA TYR A 651 36.34 7.92 36.02
C TYR A 651 36.27 6.52 36.65
N ALA A 652 36.36 5.45 35.84
CA ALA A 652 36.35 4.06 36.30
C ALA A 652 37.74 3.51 36.64
N TYR A 653 38.80 4.10 36.08
CA TYR A 653 40.20 3.73 36.27
C TYR A 653 41.05 5.00 36.49
N GLY A 654 40.98 5.56 37.69
CA GLY A 654 42.03 6.45 38.19
C GLY A 654 43.29 5.63 38.46
N GLY A 655 44.18 5.52 37.48
CA GLY A 655 45.47 4.87 37.64
C GLY A 655 46.12 4.48 36.32
N TYR A 656 47.06 5.30 35.84
CA TYR A 656 48.09 4.89 34.90
C TYR A 656 48.83 3.67 35.47
N VAL A 657 48.48 2.48 35.01
CA VAL A 657 49.32 1.30 35.21
C VAL A 657 50.42 1.37 34.15
N TYR A 658 51.63 1.73 34.60
CA TYR A 658 52.84 1.53 33.81
C TYR A 658 52.92 0.05 33.41
N GLY A 659 53.06 -0.20 32.10
CA GLY A 659 53.53 -1.43 31.45
C GLY A 659 53.22 -2.78 32.10
N HIS A 660 52.34 -3.56 31.47
CA HIS A 660 52.57 -5.00 31.41
C HIS A 660 52.23 -5.55 30.03
N ASP A 661 53.20 -6.24 29.46
CA ASP A 661 53.27 -6.74 28.09
C ASP A 661 52.00 -7.39 27.54
N ALA A 662 51.75 -7.05 26.28
CA ALA A 662 50.85 -7.76 25.39
C ALA A 662 51.40 -9.18 25.14
N ALA A 663 51.00 -10.14 25.96
CA ALA A 663 51.09 -11.54 25.60
C ALA A 663 50.01 -11.84 24.54
N LYS A 664 50.45 -11.85 23.27
CA LYS A 664 49.77 -12.45 22.13
C LYS A 664 49.21 -13.83 22.52
N LYS A 665 47.90 -14.02 22.42
CA LYS A 665 47.32 -15.35 22.28
C LYS A 665 47.44 -15.78 20.82
N SER A 666 48.49 -16.57 20.55
CA SER A 666 48.49 -17.57 19.48
C SER A 666 48.08 -18.90 20.09
N ALA A 667 46.91 -19.41 19.68
CA ALA A 667 46.55 -20.83 19.51
C ALA A 667 45.07 -20.89 19.14
#